data_AF-A0A537B7N4-F1
#
_entry.id   AF-A0A537B7N4-F1
#
_cell.length_a   1.000
_cell.length_b   1.000
_cell.length_c   1.000
_cell.angle_alpha   90.00
_cell.angle_beta   90.00
_cell.angle_gamma   90.00
#
_symmetry.space_group_name_H-M   'P 1'
#
loop_
_entity.id
_entity.type
_entity.pdbx_description
1 polymer ?
#
loop_
_entity_poly.entity_id
_entity_poly.type
_entity_poly.pdbx_seq_one_letter_code
_entity_poly.pdbx_strand_id
1 'polypeptide(L)'
;MRRFLACWMGAIAWNLSSFAMAGPTGLINMPDARFNPDGTLRFGMAYAPPYFDISANATLLPWLETNLAVTRINGVAGFSTQTSSGFGAAYGAYKDRNAGIKIRLITEEGWWPSVAVGAQDPFGTSLFPRQFAAATKTLGDAQITLGYGRQLIDGAYGGLRYSPAWAGSWSFVSEYDASDYKNFPFAEQTQVAGRRHGISSAIEYRLGWTTAQVSSQRGVTGAAAYISLPLEQKEWIPKTAEPEPYAKVIPRPTLAQWQRDPGYRKRVYEALFRQDFKDVRIRLEPNARLSLTLTNSRISQMSRAVGRAARTALLLAPLETTEIRVTYTTNGLPVATYELTDLRKLNRYFNGLLTRSELAESVSIRYADPSSYSERDKADLMAALEEPMQARVLYGGEGNYIGFKSQNAGFDVFQVRPTLSTYLNGPNVFQYSLGVLTTYDREMAERLFLSGGVNVILYENISEAVGVNNSTLPHVRSDFGEYAKGPPVRLDHLLLNRVYQPSERTYARLSGGWLEQMYGGVGGQWLYVERGEPWALDVSVEAVKQRDFDGRFGFLDYQTVTALAAMHYRLPYQSTFTVRAGRFLAKDLGARFEIKRRFRIGMELGAWYTVTNVVDTGVGGESNYRDKGVFVSIPFEGLLPNDTKLVTGFSLSPWTRDPGQMVYSPVDLYQMLEKPLMLDMHDRDGLVRFGDMEDDYNLPYLGSPLWDRPFENIGRMTLQDWGDGASALGGSGALETALIGTGIVLVSAAGDRSVDKFVQRHAGSTAMDAAASLGKWLPFAAIGGAGLAALSEQDKRLSNTGIAAIQAGASGLFANLGIKYAVGRARPEDEKGPADFEPFKRSDASFPSSHVTVTWAVLTPFAKEYDAPWLYAVAALANTGRIASREHWLSDTVASSLLGYAFGDFFWQERRRKPADKGPQVLVGPAGVALKWETK
;
A
#
# COMPACT_ATOMS: atom_id res chain seq x y z
N MET A 1 -35.20 5.32 -16.16
CA MET A 1 -33.90 5.47 -15.46
C MET A 1 -33.55 4.33 -14.50
N ARG A 2 -34.48 3.76 -13.70
CA ARG A 2 -34.16 2.62 -12.80
C ARG A 2 -33.81 1.28 -13.47
N ARG A 3 -34.13 1.07 -14.75
CA ARG A 3 -33.84 -0.18 -15.48
C ARG A 3 -32.48 -0.22 -16.20
N PHE A 4 -31.76 0.90 -16.29
CA PHE A 4 -30.48 0.98 -17.03
C PHE A 4 -29.25 0.69 -16.14
N LEU A 5 -29.35 0.92 -14.83
CA LEU A 5 -28.27 0.65 -13.85
C LEU A 5 -28.11 -0.84 -13.50
N ALA A 6 -29.18 -1.64 -13.60
CA ALA A 6 -29.12 -3.09 -13.33
C ALA A 6 -28.30 -3.86 -14.39
N CYS A 7 -28.24 -3.37 -15.63
CA CYS A 7 -27.50 -4.03 -16.71
C CYS A 7 -25.98 -3.84 -16.62
N TRP A 8 -25.50 -2.75 -16.00
CA TRP A 8 -24.06 -2.46 -15.90
C TRP A 8 -23.42 -2.99 -14.61
N MET A 9 -24.15 -3.00 -13.48
CA MET A 9 -23.67 -3.68 -12.27
C MET A 9 -23.67 -5.21 -12.41
N GLY A 10 -24.56 -5.78 -13.24
CA GLY A 10 -24.57 -7.20 -13.56
C GLY A 10 -23.31 -7.67 -14.28
N ALA A 11 -22.81 -6.95 -15.29
CA ALA A 11 -21.68 -7.45 -16.09
C ALA A 11 -20.34 -7.54 -15.31
N ILE A 12 -20.13 -6.65 -14.32
CA ILE A 12 -18.94 -6.70 -13.44
C ILE A 12 -19.14 -7.71 -12.31
N ALA A 13 -20.35 -7.82 -11.75
CA ALA A 13 -20.65 -8.75 -10.66
C ALA A 13 -20.65 -10.23 -11.09
N TRP A 14 -20.80 -10.57 -12.37
CA TRP A 14 -20.89 -11.96 -12.84
C TRP A 14 -19.54 -12.60 -13.20
N ASN A 15 -18.47 -11.82 -13.27
CA ASN A 15 -17.16 -12.28 -13.75
C ASN A 15 -16.10 -12.52 -12.65
N LEU A 16 -16.39 -12.24 -11.38
CA LEU A 16 -15.48 -12.52 -10.27
C LEU A 16 -15.71 -13.93 -9.73
N SER A 17 -14.62 -14.70 -9.59
CA SER A 17 -14.61 -16.11 -9.18
C SER A 17 -14.39 -16.20 -7.67
N SER A 18 -14.79 -17.29 -6.98
CA SER A 18 -14.49 -17.44 -5.54
C SER A 18 -13.00 -17.74 -5.30
N PHE A 19 -12.58 -17.73 -4.04
CA PHE A 19 -11.22 -18.03 -3.61
C PHE A 19 -11.16 -19.48 -3.12
N ALA A 20 -10.19 -20.29 -3.57
CA ALA A 20 -9.93 -21.59 -2.94
C ALA A 20 -9.01 -21.39 -1.72
N MET A 21 -9.29 -22.09 -0.62
CA MET A 21 -8.50 -21.98 0.61
C MET A 21 -6.99 -22.18 0.35
N ALA A 22 -6.20 -21.20 0.81
CA ALA A 22 -4.76 -21.06 0.60
C ALA A 22 -4.27 -21.00 -0.87
N GLY A 23 -5.14 -20.90 -1.89
CA GLY A 23 -4.77 -21.10 -3.30
C GLY A 23 -5.21 -20.00 -4.26
N PRO A 24 -4.99 -20.18 -5.58
CA PRO A 24 -5.57 -19.32 -6.61
C PRO A 24 -7.11 -19.38 -6.59
N THR A 25 -7.78 -18.56 -7.40
CA THR A 25 -9.25 -18.58 -7.51
C THR A 25 -9.77 -19.99 -7.79
N GLY A 26 -10.91 -20.31 -7.18
CA GLY A 26 -11.47 -21.64 -7.17
C GLY A 26 -12.83 -21.68 -6.49
N LEU A 27 -13.24 -22.86 -6.04
CA LEU A 27 -14.54 -23.12 -5.42
C LEU A 27 -14.49 -22.89 -3.89
N ILE A 28 -14.21 -23.93 -3.10
CA ILE A 28 -14.02 -23.88 -1.65
C ILE A 28 -12.57 -24.28 -1.32
N ASN A 29 -12.21 -25.54 -1.57
CA ASN A 29 -10.84 -26.05 -1.40
C ASN A 29 -10.19 -26.36 -2.76
N MET A 30 -11.01 -26.66 -3.77
CA MET A 30 -10.56 -27.06 -5.10
C MET A 30 -10.46 -25.86 -6.06
N PRO A 31 -9.45 -25.85 -6.93
CA PRO A 31 -9.30 -24.80 -7.93
C PRO A 31 -10.34 -24.90 -9.05
N ASP A 32 -10.60 -23.80 -9.74
CA ASP A 32 -11.44 -23.76 -10.95
C ASP A 32 -10.67 -23.19 -12.15
N ALA A 33 -11.30 -23.23 -13.33
CA ALA A 33 -10.71 -22.68 -14.56
C ALA A 33 -11.07 -21.21 -14.81
N ARG A 34 -11.66 -20.52 -13.82
CA ARG A 34 -12.09 -19.14 -13.94
C ARG A 34 -11.00 -18.19 -13.46
N PHE A 35 -11.02 -16.99 -14.00
CA PHE A 35 -10.07 -15.92 -13.68
C PHE A 35 -10.89 -14.69 -13.34
N ASN A 36 -10.39 -13.85 -12.44
CA ASN A 36 -10.96 -12.52 -12.25
C ASN A 36 -10.67 -11.63 -13.48
N PRO A 37 -11.31 -10.45 -13.58
CA PRO A 37 -10.93 -9.46 -14.58
C PRO A 37 -9.43 -9.12 -14.52
N ASP A 38 -8.89 -8.71 -15.67
CA ASP A 38 -7.48 -8.32 -15.77
C ASP A 38 -7.11 -7.23 -14.76
N GLY A 39 -5.94 -7.38 -14.12
CA GLY A 39 -5.47 -6.49 -13.07
C GLY A 39 -6.33 -6.48 -11.82
N THR A 40 -6.94 -7.60 -11.44
CA THR A 40 -7.59 -7.73 -10.13
C THR A 40 -6.57 -8.16 -9.07
N LEU A 41 -6.41 -7.38 -8.00
CA LEU A 41 -5.65 -7.75 -6.81
C LEU A 41 -6.61 -8.07 -5.66
N ARG A 42 -6.51 -9.25 -5.07
CA ARG A 42 -7.38 -9.71 -3.99
C ARG A 42 -6.60 -9.97 -2.73
N PHE A 43 -7.08 -9.47 -1.62
CA PHE A 43 -6.61 -9.84 -0.29
C PHE A 43 -7.68 -10.68 0.39
N GLY A 44 -7.30 -11.84 0.91
CA GLY A 44 -8.21 -12.80 1.50
C GLY A 44 -7.74 -13.25 2.87
N MET A 45 -8.71 -13.59 3.72
CA MET A 45 -8.48 -14.44 4.87
C MET A 45 -9.45 -15.62 4.81
N ALA A 46 -8.98 -16.80 5.16
CA ALA A 46 -9.80 -18.00 5.23
C ALA A 46 -9.48 -18.78 6.50
N TYR A 47 -10.49 -19.40 7.08
CA TYR A 47 -10.36 -20.25 8.24
C TYR A 47 -11.14 -21.52 8.02
N ALA A 48 -10.47 -22.66 8.17
CA ALA A 48 -11.08 -23.96 8.30
C ALA A 48 -10.17 -24.76 9.25
N PRO A 49 -10.52 -24.90 10.54
CA PRO A 49 -9.63 -25.42 11.57
C PRO A 49 -8.99 -26.72 11.11
N PRO A 50 -7.68 -26.97 11.25
CA PRO A 50 -6.71 -26.19 12.00
C PRO A 50 -6.16 -24.95 11.26
N TYR A 51 -6.48 -24.79 9.98
CA TYR A 51 -5.82 -23.83 9.09
C TYR A 51 -6.46 -22.45 9.17
N PHE A 52 -5.60 -21.43 9.25
CA PHE A 52 -5.96 -20.04 9.06
C PHE A 52 -5.02 -19.44 8.00
N ASP A 53 -5.59 -19.00 6.89
CA ASP A 53 -4.86 -18.48 5.75
C ASP A 53 -5.05 -16.97 5.65
N ILE A 54 -3.96 -16.27 5.35
CA ILE A 54 -3.97 -14.91 4.80
C ILE A 54 -3.37 -14.97 3.41
N SER A 55 -4.04 -14.43 2.41
CA SER A 55 -3.62 -14.54 1.02
C SER A 55 -3.70 -13.22 0.26
N ALA A 56 -2.85 -13.09 -0.74
CA ALA A 56 -2.87 -12.06 -1.77
C ALA A 56 -2.86 -12.75 -3.15
N ASN A 57 -3.86 -12.50 -3.97
CA ASN A 57 -4.00 -13.08 -5.30
C ASN A 57 -4.03 -11.98 -6.34
N ALA A 58 -3.23 -12.10 -7.41
CA ALA A 58 -3.17 -11.11 -8.46
C ALA A 58 -3.44 -11.77 -9.80
N THR A 59 -4.48 -11.30 -10.50
CA THR A 59 -4.66 -11.58 -11.93
C THR A 59 -3.71 -10.68 -12.71
N LEU A 60 -2.45 -11.10 -12.80
CA LEU A 60 -1.36 -10.34 -13.39
C LEU A 60 -1.51 -10.16 -14.89
N LEU A 61 -2.11 -11.12 -15.60
CA LEU A 61 -2.48 -11.05 -17.02
C LEU A 61 -3.84 -11.73 -17.18
N PRO A 62 -4.59 -11.47 -18.27
CA PRO A 62 -5.88 -12.14 -18.49
C PRO A 62 -5.78 -13.67 -18.43
N TRP A 63 -4.60 -14.23 -18.70
CA TRP A 63 -4.32 -15.67 -18.71
C TRP A 63 -3.40 -16.13 -17.56
N LEU A 64 -2.93 -15.23 -16.69
CA LEU A 64 -2.01 -15.55 -15.59
C LEU A 64 -2.52 -14.99 -14.27
N GLU A 65 -2.67 -15.88 -13.30
CA GLU A 65 -3.01 -15.53 -11.92
C GLU A 65 -1.93 -16.07 -10.99
N THR A 66 -1.50 -15.26 -10.05
CA THR A 66 -0.53 -15.63 -9.01
C THR A 66 -1.18 -15.50 -7.64
N ASN A 67 -0.71 -16.32 -6.70
CA ASN A 67 -1.14 -16.30 -5.32
C ASN A 67 0.10 -16.27 -4.42
N LEU A 68 0.03 -15.50 -3.34
CA LEU A 68 0.93 -15.59 -2.19
C LEU A 68 0.05 -15.81 -0.96
N ALA A 69 0.36 -16.78 -0.12
CA ALA A 69 -0.38 -16.97 1.12
C ALA A 69 0.53 -17.39 2.28
N VAL A 70 0.02 -17.12 3.48
CA VAL A 70 0.60 -17.56 4.74
C VAL A 70 -0.45 -18.42 5.44
N THR A 71 -0.12 -19.68 5.66
CA THR A 71 -0.99 -20.66 6.32
C THR A 71 -0.51 -20.89 7.74
N ARG A 72 -1.30 -20.47 8.72
CA ARG A 72 -1.09 -20.78 10.14
C ARG A 72 -1.77 -22.11 10.48
N ILE A 73 -1.02 -23.03 11.08
CA ILE A 73 -1.51 -24.36 11.46
C ILE A 73 -1.71 -24.41 12.97
N ASN A 74 -2.95 -24.30 13.44
CA ASN A 74 -3.25 -24.36 14.87
C ASN A 74 -3.04 -25.77 15.43
N GLY A 75 -2.47 -25.87 16.62
CA GLY A 75 -2.13 -27.15 17.27
C GLY A 75 -0.70 -27.64 16.98
N VAL A 76 0.02 -27.00 16.05
CA VAL A 76 1.43 -27.28 15.76
C VAL A 76 2.27 -26.10 16.27
N ALA A 77 3.21 -26.35 17.18
CA ALA A 77 4.09 -25.31 17.69
C ALA A 77 5.09 -24.87 16.61
N GLY A 78 5.30 -23.55 16.45
CA GLY A 78 6.28 -23.01 15.51
C GLY A 78 7.72 -23.34 15.90
N PHE A 79 8.02 -23.38 17.20
CA PHE A 79 9.29 -23.84 17.77
C PHE A 79 8.99 -24.77 18.95
N SER A 80 9.51 -26.01 18.89
CA SER A 80 9.34 -27.02 19.94
C SER A 80 10.35 -26.85 21.09
N THR A 81 11.49 -26.21 20.84
CA THR A 81 12.56 -25.93 21.81
C THR A 81 12.95 -24.46 21.76
N GLN A 82 13.48 -23.95 22.87
CA GLN A 82 13.96 -22.57 22.93
C GLN A 82 15.20 -22.42 22.06
N THR A 83 15.11 -21.58 21.03
CA THR A 83 16.22 -21.25 20.14
C THR A 83 17.16 -20.25 20.81
N SER A 84 18.40 -20.17 20.32
CA SER A 84 19.38 -19.16 20.73
C SER A 84 18.91 -17.72 20.50
N SER A 85 17.92 -17.51 19.61
CA SER A 85 17.23 -16.25 19.36
C SER A 85 16.06 -15.97 20.31
N GLY A 86 15.83 -16.80 21.34
CA GLY A 86 14.81 -16.60 22.36
C GLY A 86 13.41 -17.12 21.98
N PHE A 87 13.21 -17.67 20.78
CA PHE A 87 11.93 -18.25 20.37
C PHE A 87 11.75 -19.64 20.94
N GLY A 88 10.63 -19.92 21.63
CA GLY A 88 10.30 -21.24 22.17
C GLY A 88 8.82 -21.55 22.02
N ALA A 89 8.27 -22.42 22.87
CA ALA A 89 6.86 -22.82 22.81
C ALA A 89 5.87 -21.63 22.86
N ALA A 90 6.25 -20.50 23.45
CA ALA A 90 5.47 -19.26 23.51
C ALA A 90 5.35 -18.51 22.16
N TYR A 91 6.10 -18.91 21.13
CA TYR A 91 6.06 -18.32 19.79
C TYR A 91 4.70 -18.51 19.07
N GLY A 92 3.93 -19.50 19.53
CA GLY A 92 2.62 -19.82 18.98
C GLY A 92 2.67 -20.83 17.83
N ALA A 93 1.63 -20.81 17.00
CA ALA A 93 1.41 -21.80 15.96
C ALA A 93 2.41 -21.69 14.79
N TYR A 94 2.74 -22.83 14.19
CA TYR A 94 3.55 -22.93 12.97
C TYR A 94 2.88 -22.16 11.83
N LYS A 95 3.70 -21.47 11.03
CA LYS A 95 3.26 -20.65 9.90
C LYS A 95 4.08 -21.05 8.68
N ASP A 96 3.39 -21.42 7.63
CA ASP A 96 3.97 -21.75 6.34
C ASP A 96 3.75 -20.62 5.34
N ARG A 97 4.70 -20.39 4.44
CA ARG A 97 4.59 -19.41 3.35
C ARG A 97 4.51 -20.19 2.05
N ASN A 98 3.43 -19.98 1.30
CA ASN A 98 3.26 -20.62 0.00
C ASN A 98 3.01 -19.58 -1.09
N ALA A 99 3.34 -19.97 -2.31
CA ALA A 99 3.05 -19.22 -3.53
C ALA A 99 2.36 -20.14 -4.54
N GLY A 100 1.53 -19.59 -5.42
CA GLY A 100 0.81 -20.36 -6.42
C GLY A 100 0.76 -19.67 -7.77
N ILE A 101 0.60 -20.45 -8.82
CA ILE A 101 0.44 -19.99 -10.20
C ILE A 101 -0.72 -20.73 -10.86
N LYS A 102 -1.55 -20.00 -11.60
CA LYS A 102 -2.63 -20.55 -12.43
C LYS A 102 -2.57 -19.91 -13.82
N ILE A 103 -2.55 -20.76 -14.85
CA ILE A 103 -2.43 -20.37 -16.24
C ILE A 103 -3.69 -20.82 -16.99
N ARG A 104 -4.35 -19.90 -17.67
CA ARG A 104 -5.49 -20.19 -18.55
C ARG A 104 -4.96 -20.62 -19.91
N LEU A 105 -5.33 -21.82 -20.34
CA LEU A 105 -4.96 -22.37 -21.64
C LEU A 105 -6.00 -22.04 -22.70
N ILE A 106 -7.29 -22.11 -22.33
CA ILE A 106 -8.41 -21.91 -23.25
C ILE A 106 -9.41 -20.97 -22.57
N THR A 107 -9.83 -19.92 -23.27
CA THR A 107 -10.96 -19.08 -22.85
C THR A 107 -12.27 -19.77 -23.18
N GLU A 108 -13.26 -19.62 -22.31
CA GLU A 108 -14.60 -20.13 -22.58
C GLU A 108 -15.18 -19.50 -23.88
N GLU A 109 -15.49 -20.31 -24.88
CA GLU A 109 -16.06 -19.86 -26.16
C GLU A 109 -17.05 -20.91 -26.70
N GLY A 110 -18.28 -20.46 -27.05
CA GLY A 110 -19.31 -21.35 -27.59
C GLY A 110 -19.55 -22.56 -26.68
N TRP A 111 -19.24 -23.77 -27.18
CA TRP A 111 -19.36 -25.03 -26.44
C TRP A 111 -18.11 -25.40 -25.63
N TRP A 112 -16.96 -24.79 -25.90
CA TRP A 112 -15.72 -25.08 -25.17
C TRP A 112 -15.76 -24.48 -23.76
N PRO A 113 -15.36 -25.23 -22.72
CA PRO A 113 -15.17 -24.69 -21.38
C PRO A 113 -13.89 -23.86 -21.30
N SER A 114 -13.80 -22.98 -20.30
CA SER A 114 -12.51 -22.41 -19.90
C SER A 114 -11.64 -23.55 -19.37
N VAL A 115 -10.36 -23.60 -19.76
CA VAL A 115 -9.41 -24.62 -19.28
C VAL A 115 -8.21 -23.93 -18.66
N ALA A 116 -7.84 -24.36 -17.45
CA ALA A 116 -6.69 -23.84 -16.73
C ALA A 116 -5.87 -24.96 -16.11
N VAL A 117 -4.57 -24.71 -15.98
CA VAL A 117 -3.63 -25.55 -15.23
C VAL A 117 -2.97 -24.70 -14.16
N GLY A 118 -2.58 -25.29 -13.04
CA GLY A 118 -1.90 -24.55 -12.00
C GLY A 118 -1.15 -25.43 -11.03
N ALA A 119 -0.32 -24.76 -10.23
CA ALA A 119 0.44 -25.35 -9.15
C ALA A 119 0.35 -24.44 -7.91
N GLN A 120 0.21 -25.04 -6.75
CA GLN A 120 0.27 -24.38 -5.45
C GLN A 120 1.49 -24.92 -4.70
N ASP A 121 2.19 -24.00 -4.05
CA ASP A 121 3.45 -24.22 -3.33
C ASP A 121 4.60 -24.87 -4.15
N PRO A 122 4.86 -24.45 -5.41
CA PRO A 122 5.94 -25.01 -6.22
C PRO A 122 7.33 -24.48 -5.85
N PHE A 123 7.42 -23.47 -4.98
CA PHE A 123 8.65 -22.81 -4.56
C PHE A 123 8.60 -22.54 -3.06
N GLY A 124 9.74 -22.60 -2.36
CA GLY A 124 9.82 -22.29 -0.93
C GLY A 124 9.92 -23.56 -0.09
N THR A 125 9.13 -23.65 0.98
CA THR A 125 9.05 -24.80 1.89
C THR A 125 8.36 -26.01 1.24
N SER A 126 7.49 -25.78 0.25
CA SER A 126 6.74 -26.83 -0.47
C SER A 126 6.02 -27.78 0.50
N LEU A 127 5.41 -27.21 1.53
CA LEU A 127 4.69 -27.93 2.58
C LEU A 127 3.32 -28.39 2.09
N PHE A 128 2.62 -27.60 1.27
CA PHE A 128 1.31 -27.95 0.72
C PHE A 128 1.29 -28.04 -0.82
N PRO A 129 2.10 -28.93 -1.43
CA PRO A 129 2.23 -28.98 -2.88
C PRO A 129 0.96 -29.52 -3.53
N ARG A 130 0.43 -28.78 -4.50
CA ARG A 130 -0.70 -29.21 -5.34
C ARG A 130 -0.44 -28.91 -6.79
N GLN A 131 -0.88 -29.79 -7.68
CA GLN A 131 -0.93 -29.54 -9.11
C GLN A 131 -2.28 -29.94 -9.66
N PHE A 132 -2.83 -29.13 -10.56
CA PHE A 132 -4.18 -29.35 -11.06
C PHE A 132 -4.36 -28.93 -12.52
N ALA A 133 -5.34 -29.55 -13.16
CA ALA A 133 -6.01 -29.07 -14.35
C ALA A 133 -7.51 -28.96 -14.06
N ALA A 134 -8.14 -27.90 -14.53
CA ALA A 134 -9.57 -27.64 -14.36
C ALA A 134 -10.18 -27.21 -15.69
N ALA A 135 -11.42 -27.64 -15.93
CA ALA A 135 -12.30 -27.13 -16.96
C ALA A 135 -13.55 -26.53 -16.28
N THR A 136 -13.98 -25.35 -16.70
CA THR A 136 -15.19 -24.70 -16.14
C THR A 136 -16.07 -24.14 -17.25
N LYS A 137 -17.37 -24.46 -17.19
CA LYS A 137 -18.38 -24.01 -18.15
C LYS A 137 -19.46 -23.20 -17.45
N THR A 138 -19.84 -22.08 -18.05
CA THR A 138 -20.93 -21.23 -17.57
C THR A 138 -22.20 -21.56 -18.37
N LEU A 139 -23.24 -22.00 -17.68
CA LEU A 139 -24.55 -22.35 -18.24
C LEU A 139 -25.63 -21.52 -17.53
N GLY A 140 -25.96 -20.35 -18.10
CA GLY A 140 -26.84 -19.37 -17.45
C GLY A 140 -26.25 -18.90 -16.11
N ASP A 141 -26.99 -19.07 -15.04
CA ASP A 141 -26.62 -18.65 -13.68
C ASP A 141 -25.72 -19.69 -12.97
N ALA A 142 -25.41 -20.82 -13.62
CA ALA A 142 -24.61 -21.91 -13.07
C ALA A 142 -23.21 -21.97 -13.71
N GLN A 143 -22.19 -22.17 -12.89
CA GLN A 143 -20.82 -22.48 -13.30
C GLN A 143 -20.49 -23.89 -12.85
N ILE A 144 -20.16 -24.77 -13.79
CA ILE A 144 -19.83 -26.18 -13.53
C ILE A 144 -18.34 -26.38 -13.78
N THR A 145 -17.65 -26.94 -12.79
CA THR A 145 -16.22 -27.24 -12.83
C THR A 145 -15.99 -28.73 -12.76
N LEU A 146 -15.10 -29.24 -13.61
CA LEU A 146 -14.52 -30.57 -13.53
C LEU A 146 -13.00 -30.42 -13.56
N GLY A 147 -12.29 -31.16 -12.71
CA GLY A 147 -10.85 -31.09 -12.70
C GLY A 147 -10.19 -32.38 -12.23
N TYR A 148 -8.87 -32.40 -12.36
CA TYR A 148 -8.02 -33.50 -11.93
C TYR A 148 -6.78 -32.90 -11.29
N GLY A 149 -6.34 -33.47 -10.16
CA GLY A 149 -5.15 -33.04 -9.47
C GLY A 149 -4.25 -34.19 -9.04
N ARG A 150 -3.02 -33.84 -8.67
CA ARG A 150 -2.01 -34.72 -8.09
C ARG A 150 -1.29 -34.02 -6.93
N GLN A 151 -0.48 -34.78 -6.18
CA GLN A 151 0.13 -34.39 -4.90
C GLN A 151 -0.93 -34.38 -3.78
N LEU A 152 -1.19 -33.25 -3.11
CA LEU A 152 -2.22 -33.18 -2.06
C LEU A 152 -3.66 -33.12 -2.58
N ILE A 153 -3.85 -33.14 -3.90
CA ILE A 153 -5.14 -33.47 -4.54
C ILE A 153 -4.99 -34.88 -5.12
N ASP A 154 -5.89 -35.80 -4.77
CA ASP A 154 -5.86 -37.19 -5.21
C ASP A 154 -6.99 -37.47 -6.21
N GLY A 155 -6.72 -37.22 -7.49
CA GLY A 155 -7.58 -37.61 -8.60
C GLY A 155 -8.59 -36.56 -9.03
N ALA A 156 -9.77 -37.02 -9.45
CA ALA A 156 -10.80 -36.17 -10.04
C ALA A 156 -11.61 -35.41 -8.98
N TYR A 157 -11.87 -34.14 -9.24
CA TYR A 157 -12.73 -33.27 -8.44
C TYR A 157 -13.70 -32.51 -9.34
N GLY A 158 -14.69 -31.86 -8.73
CA GLY A 158 -15.63 -31.02 -9.48
C GLY A 158 -16.53 -30.21 -8.56
N GLY A 159 -17.33 -29.33 -9.14
CA GLY A 159 -18.28 -28.55 -8.37
C GLY A 159 -19.19 -27.68 -9.21
N LEU A 160 -20.13 -27.06 -8.53
CA LEU A 160 -21.17 -26.20 -9.05
C LEU A 160 -21.20 -24.91 -8.24
N ARG A 161 -21.07 -23.76 -8.89
CA ARG A 161 -21.41 -22.45 -8.33
C ARG A 161 -22.67 -21.94 -9.01
N TYR A 162 -23.73 -21.72 -8.26
CA TYR A 162 -25.00 -21.20 -8.75
C TYR A 162 -25.24 -19.79 -8.18
N SER A 163 -25.35 -18.79 -9.06
CA SER A 163 -25.50 -17.38 -8.70
C SER A 163 -26.78 -16.81 -9.34
N PRO A 164 -27.96 -17.17 -8.79
CA PRO A 164 -29.22 -16.83 -9.41
C PRO A 164 -29.48 -15.32 -9.44
N ALA A 165 -29.93 -14.79 -10.58
CA ALA A 165 -30.25 -13.37 -10.73
C ALA A 165 -31.26 -12.85 -9.69
N TRP A 166 -32.19 -13.70 -9.25
CA TRP A 166 -33.20 -13.36 -8.23
C TRP A 166 -32.63 -13.20 -6.81
N ALA A 167 -31.49 -13.82 -6.52
CA ALA A 167 -30.82 -13.71 -5.22
C ALA A 167 -29.80 -12.55 -5.18
N GLY A 168 -29.66 -11.78 -6.27
CA GLY A 168 -28.77 -10.64 -6.35
C GLY A 168 -27.31 -11.01 -6.12
N SER A 169 -26.81 -10.69 -4.93
CA SER A 169 -25.40 -10.86 -4.52
C SER A 169 -25.04 -12.22 -3.91
N TRP A 170 -26.00 -13.14 -3.81
CA TRP A 170 -25.81 -14.45 -3.20
C TRP A 170 -25.42 -15.51 -4.23
N SER A 171 -24.45 -16.35 -3.88
CA SER A 171 -24.05 -17.52 -4.65
C SER A 171 -24.00 -18.76 -3.76
N PHE A 172 -24.40 -19.91 -4.31
CA PHE A 172 -24.33 -21.20 -3.66
C PHE A 172 -23.25 -22.04 -4.33
N VAL A 173 -22.35 -22.60 -3.54
CA VAL A 173 -21.23 -23.40 -4.05
C VAL A 173 -21.34 -24.81 -3.49
N SER A 174 -21.19 -25.81 -4.33
CA SER A 174 -21.02 -27.20 -3.93
C SER A 174 -19.81 -27.76 -4.63
N GLU A 175 -18.96 -28.47 -3.89
CA GLU A 175 -17.68 -28.97 -4.35
C GLU A 175 -17.51 -30.42 -3.91
N TYR A 176 -17.03 -31.29 -4.79
CA TYR A 176 -16.44 -32.57 -4.41
C TYR A 176 -14.95 -32.35 -4.13
N ASP A 177 -14.58 -32.37 -2.86
CA ASP A 177 -13.22 -32.17 -2.38
C ASP A 177 -12.42 -33.47 -2.48
N ALA A 178 -11.37 -33.45 -3.30
CA ALA A 178 -10.45 -34.57 -3.53
C ALA A 178 -9.11 -34.41 -2.79
N SER A 179 -9.06 -33.60 -1.73
CA SER A 179 -7.85 -33.42 -0.92
C SER A 179 -7.43 -34.71 -0.21
N ASP A 180 -6.15 -35.07 -0.30
CA ASP A 180 -5.56 -36.22 0.40
C ASP A 180 -5.17 -35.85 1.83
N TYR A 181 -6.17 -35.67 2.68
CA TYR A 181 -6.00 -35.22 4.06
C TYR A 181 -5.11 -36.11 4.93
N LYS A 182 -4.88 -37.38 4.55
CA LYS A 182 -4.00 -38.29 5.30
C LYS A 182 -2.54 -37.92 5.14
N ASN A 183 -2.15 -37.45 3.96
CA ASN A 183 -0.79 -37.05 3.63
C ASN A 183 -0.54 -35.56 3.86
N PHE A 184 -1.49 -34.85 4.48
CA PHE A 184 -1.25 -33.45 4.84
C PHE A 184 -0.12 -33.35 5.89
N PRO A 185 0.70 -32.30 5.83
CA PRO A 185 1.66 -31.96 6.87
C PRO A 185 1.01 -31.92 8.25
N PHE A 186 1.66 -32.54 9.24
CA PHE A 186 1.19 -32.61 10.62
C PHE A 186 -0.21 -33.24 10.80
N ALA A 187 -0.67 -34.07 9.85
CA ALA A 187 -2.06 -34.51 9.80
C ALA A 187 -2.53 -35.29 11.03
N GLU A 188 -1.65 -36.09 11.65
CA GLU A 188 -1.94 -36.77 12.91
C GLU A 188 -2.04 -35.79 14.09
N GLN A 189 -1.06 -34.88 14.22
CA GLN A 189 -1.02 -33.86 15.28
C GLN A 189 -2.24 -32.93 15.25
N THR A 190 -2.71 -32.58 14.05
CA THR A 190 -3.88 -31.70 13.87
C THR A 190 -5.19 -32.45 13.70
N GLN A 191 -5.17 -33.79 13.77
CA GLN A 191 -6.32 -34.68 13.52
C GLN A 191 -7.01 -34.50 12.16
N VAL A 192 -6.34 -33.84 11.19
CA VAL A 192 -6.95 -33.58 9.87
C VAL A 192 -7.04 -34.86 9.04
N ALA A 193 -6.21 -35.87 9.33
CA ALA A 193 -6.24 -37.19 8.68
C ALA A 193 -7.62 -37.89 8.80
N GLY A 194 -8.44 -37.49 9.78
CA GLY A 194 -9.81 -37.99 9.94
C GLY A 194 -10.80 -37.50 8.86
N ARG A 195 -10.44 -36.46 8.10
CA ARG A 195 -11.26 -35.97 6.98
C ARG A 195 -11.22 -36.93 5.81
N ARG A 196 -12.34 -37.01 5.09
CA ARG A 196 -12.49 -37.87 3.91
C ARG A 196 -12.97 -37.03 2.73
N HIS A 197 -12.59 -37.46 1.52
CA HIS A 197 -13.12 -36.93 0.26
C HIS A 197 -14.66 -36.89 0.28
N GLY A 198 -15.25 -35.91 -0.39
CA GLY A 198 -16.70 -35.82 -0.48
C GLY A 198 -17.22 -34.42 -0.74
N ILE A 199 -18.53 -34.25 -0.60
CA ILE A 199 -19.21 -33.00 -0.92
C ILE A 199 -19.05 -31.99 0.23
N SER A 200 -18.53 -30.82 -0.11
CA SER A 200 -18.52 -29.60 0.69
C SER A 200 -19.48 -28.59 0.08
N SER A 201 -20.11 -27.75 0.88
CA SER A 201 -21.05 -26.73 0.41
C SER A 201 -20.77 -25.39 1.04
N ALA A 202 -20.99 -24.30 0.33
CA ALA A 202 -20.79 -22.96 0.83
C ALA A 202 -21.86 -21.99 0.31
N ILE A 203 -22.06 -20.94 1.10
CA ILE A 203 -22.85 -19.76 0.72
C ILE A 203 -21.89 -18.59 0.63
N GLU A 204 -21.93 -17.87 -0.48
CA GLU A 204 -21.13 -16.69 -0.75
C GLU A 204 -22.04 -15.46 -0.89
N TYR A 205 -21.61 -14.33 -0.33
CA TYR A 205 -22.29 -13.04 -0.44
C TYR A 205 -21.32 -11.96 -0.89
N ARG A 206 -21.62 -11.31 -2.02
CA ARG A 206 -20.79 -10.29 -2.66
C ARG A 206 -21.34 -8.88 -2.47
N LEU A 207 -20.56 -7.99 -1.86
CA LEU A 207 -20.88 -6.57 -1.73
C LEU A 207 -19.75 -5.72 -2.34
N GLY A 208 -19.96 -5.26 -3.58
CA GLY A 208 -18.99 -4.44 -4.31
C GLY A 208 -17.65 -5.15 -4.46
N TRP A 209 -16.60 -4.60 -3.84
CA TRP A 209 -15.25 -5.17 -3.82
C TRP A 209 -15.06 -6.26 -2.77
N THR A 210 -16.02 -6.44 -1.87
CA THR A 210 -15.91 -7.39 -0.76
C THR A 210 -16.76 -8.62 -1.00
N THR A 211 -16.31 -9.75 -0.47
CA THR A 211 -17.12 -10.95 -0.44
C THR A 211 -16.84 -11.73 0.83
N ALA A 212 -17.90 -12.32 1.38
CA ALA A 212 -17.83 -13.26 2.47
C ALA A 212 -18.34 -14.63 2.00
N GLN A 213 -17.76 -15.70 2.52
CA GLN A 213 -18.16 -17.07 2.27
C GLN A 213 -18.20 -17.83 3.59
N VAL A 214 -19.25 -18.62 3.81
CA VAL A 214 -19.31 -19.61 4.89
C VAL A 214 -19.47 -20.98 4.25
N SER A 215 -18.61 -21.92 4.65
CA SER A 215 -18.58 -23.28 4.10
C SER A 215 -18.81 -24.32 5.18
N SER A 216 -19.54 -25.36 4.82
CA SER A 216 -19.65 -26.61 5.56
C SER A 216 -18.81 -27.65 4.81
N GLN A 217 -17.71 -28.06 5.41
CA GLN A 217 -16.77 -29.03 4.86
C GLN A 217 -16.86 -30.31 5.72
N ARG A 218 -16.47 -31.47 5.17
CA ARG A 218 -16.55 -32.74 5.92
C ARG A 218 -15.70 -32.70 7.20
N GLY A 219 -16.37 -32.45 8.33
CA GLY A 219 -15.78 -32.44 9.67
C GLY A 219 -15.49 -31.05 10.23
N VAL A 220 -15.66 -29.95 9.47
CA VAL A 220 -15.48 -28.58 9.97
C VAL A 220 -16.34 -27.55 9.24
N THR A 221 -16.64 -26.45 9.93
CA THR A 221 -17.16 -25.23 9.31
C THR A 221 -15.99 -24.32 8.96
N GLY A 222 -15.97 -23.82 7.72
CA GLY A 222 -15.04 -22.83 7.26
C GLY A 222 -15.69 -21.46 7.04
N ALA A 223 -14.89 -20.41 7.06
CA ALA A 223 -15.29 -19.07 6.70
C ALA A 223 -14.16 -18.39 5.91
N ALA A 224 -14.51 -17.58 4.91
CA ALA A 224 -13.57 -16.78 4.17
C ALA A 224 -14.13 -15.38 3.92
N ALA A 225 -13.24 -14.40 3.89
CA ALA A 225 -13.57 -13.03 3.52
C ALA A 225 -12.48 -12.47 2.62
N TYR A 226 -12.85 -11.71 1.59
CA TYR A 226 -11.90 -11.15 0.66
C TYR A 226 -12.31 -9.77 0.14
N ILE A 227 -11.29 -8.97 -0.19
CA ILE A 227 -11.40 -7.64 -0.81
C ILE A 227 -10.72 -7.74 -2.19
N SER A 228 -11.40 -7.29 -3.24
CA SER A 228 -10.96 -7.35 -4.63
C SER A 228 -10.82 -5.95 -5.21
N LEU A 229 -9.58 -5.55 -5.45
CA LEU A 229 -9.19 -4.24 -5.92
C LEU A 229 -8.93 -4.27 -7.44
N PRO A 230 -9.66 -3.47 -8.23
CA PRO A 230 -9.46 -3.40 -9.68
C PRO A 230 -8.32 -2.43 -10.02
N LEU A 231 -7.11 -2.93 -10.24
CA LEU A 231 -5.92 -2.12 -10.54
C LEU A 231 -5.98 -1.44 -11.92
N GLU A 232 -6.82 -1.95 -12.84
CA GLU A 232 -7.07 -1.34 -14.15
C GLU A 232 -8.04 -0.14 -14.11
N GLN A 233 -8.60 0.19 -12.94
CA GLN A 233 -9.29 1.47 -12.74
C GLN A 233 -8.26 2.56 -12.44
N LYS A 234 -8.32 3.68 -13.17
CA LYS A 234 -7.33 4.77 -13.06
C LYS A 234 -7.31 5.42 -11.67
N GLU A 235 -8.49 5.67 -11.09
CA GLU A 235 -8.61 6.33 -9.80
C GLU A 235 -9.69 5.60 -8.99
N TRP A 236 -9.35 5.15 -7.77
CA TRP A 236 -10.34 4.66 -6.80
C TRP A 236 -10.94 5.79 -5.98
N ILE A 237 -10.16 6.87 -5.81
CA ILE A 237 -10.51 8.04 -5.01
C ILE A 237 -10.50 9.28 -5.92
N PRO A 238 -11.65 9.98 -6.07
CA PRO A 238 -11.73 11.20 -6.86
C PRO A 238 -10.81 12.32 -6.34
N LYS A 239 -10.24 13.10 -7.26
CA LYS A 239 -9.29 14.19 -6.99
C LYS A 239 -9.95 15.51 -6.53
N THR A 240 -10.73 15.46 -5.45
CA THR A 240 -11.52 16.62 -4.99
C THR A 240 -10.74 17.69 -4.24
N ALA A 241 -9.53 17.38 -3.74
CA ALA A 241 -8.72 18.31 -2.93
C ALA A 241 -7.58 18.99 -3.72
N GLU A 242 -7.60 18.86 -5.05
CA GLU A 242 -6.66 19.52 -5.95
C GLU A 242 -6.76 21.05 -5.89
N PRO A 243 -5.63 21.80 -5.84
CA PRO A 243 -5.67 23.24 -6.03
C PRO A 243 -6.21 23.56 -7.42
N GLU A 244 -7.09 24.55 -7.50
CA GLU A 244 -7.68 24.98 -8.77
C GLU A 244 -6.59 25.43 -9.75
N PRO A 245 -6.73 25.12 -11.05
CA PRO A 245 -5.85 25.67 -12.07
C PRO A 245 -5.97 27.20 -12.09
N TYR A 246 -4.89 27.89 -12.47
CA TYR A 246 -4.93 29.34 -12.60
C TYR A 246 -6.02 29.77 -13.60
N ALA A 247 -7.03 30.49 -13.08
CA ALA A 247 -8.20 30.92 -13.84
C ALA A 247 -8.44 32.45 -13.79
N LYS A 248 -7.60 33.20 -13.07
CA LYS A 248 -7.77 34.66 -12.93
C LYS A 248 -7.48 35.35 -14.27
N VAL A 249 -8.51 35.93 -14.88
CA VAL A 249 -8.39 36.74 -16.10
C VAL A 249 -8.03 38.17 -15.70
N ILE A 250 -6.81 38.59 -16.04
CA ILE A 250 -6.34 39.97 -15.88
C ILE A 250 -5.90 40.52 -17.24
N PRO A 251 -5.88 41.85 -17.44
CA PRO A 251 -5.40 42.42 -18.69
C PRO A 251 -3.95 41.98 -18.98
N ARG A 252 -3.74 41.39 -20.15
CA ARG A 252 -2.42 40.95 -20.62
C ARG A 252 -1.59 42.17 -21.07
N PRO A 253 -0.28 42.21 -20.78
CA PRO A 253 0.59 43.29 -21.23
C PRO A 253 0.81 43.25 -22.74
N THR A 254 1.21 44.38 -23.31
CA THR A 254 1.91 44.38 -24.61
C THR A 254 3.36 43.92 -24.45
N LEU A 255 3.98 43.49 -25.54
CA LEU A 255 5.38 43.07 -25.58
C LEU A 255 6.32 44.16 -25.04
N ALA A 256 6.04 45.42 -25.38
CA ALA A 256 6.82 46.57 -24.91
C ALA A 256 6.67 46.80 -23.39
N GLN A 257 5.48 46.55 -22.82
CA GLN A 257 5.27 46.64 -21.37
C GLN A 257 6.00 45.52 -20.64
N TRP A 258 5.92 44.29 -21.16
CA TRP A 258 6.62 43.12 -20.60
C TRP A 258 8.14 43.30 -20.55
N GLN A 259 8.73 43.92 -21.58
CA GLN A 259 10.17 44.19 -21.63
C GLN A 259 10.61 45.29 -20.67
N ARG A 260 9.74 46.27 -20.37
CA ARG A 260 10.06 47.41 -19.49
C ARG A 260 9.86 47.11 -18.01
N ASP A 261 8.87 46.29 -17.66
CA ASP A 261 8.50 46.01 -16.27
C ASP A 261 8.70 44.51 -15.92
N PRO A 262 9.74 44.17 -15.13
CA PRO A 262 9.97 42.82 -14.63
C PRO A 262 8.80 42.24 -13.82
N GLY A 263 7.91 43.09 -13.29
CA GLY A 263 6.73 42.71 -12.52
C GLY A 263 5.78 41.79 -13.28
N TYR A 264 5.69 41.89 -14.61
CA TYR A 264 4.89 40.95 -15.41
C TYR A 264 5.46 39.53 -15.38
N ARG A 265 6.79 39.38 -15.48
CA ARG A 265 7.47 38.08 -15.36
C ARG A 265 7.32 37.51 -13.95
N LYS A 266 7.45 38.36 -12.92
CA LYS A 266 7.24 37.99 -11.52
C LYS A 266 5.85 37.42 -11.28
N ARG A 267 4.80 38.00 -11.88
CA ARG A 267 3.42 37.46 -11.75
C ARG A 267 3.24 36.07 -12.33
N VAL A 268 3.86 35.76 -13.47
CA VAL A 268 3.83 34.40 -14.03
C VAL A 268 4.52 33.43 -13.08
N TYR A 269 5.68 33.81 -12.55
CA TYR A 269 6.39 33.03 -11.56
C TYR A 269 5.54 32.77 -10.31
N GLU A 270 4.96 33.81 -9.69
CA GLU A 270 4.11 33.68 -8.50
C GLU A 270 2.90 32.77 -8.75
N ALA A 271 2.27 32.89 -9.92
CA ALA A 271 1.14 32.05 -10.30
C ALA A 271 1.53 30.58 -10.45
N LEU A 272 2.70 30.29 -11.05
CA LEU A 272 3.24 28.94 -11.15
C LEU A 272 3.68 28.40 -9.78
N PHE A 273 4.36 29.20 -8.97
CA PHE A 273 4.81 28.81 -7.64
C PHE A 273 3.65 28.42 -6.71
N ARG A 274 2.53 29.16 -6.76
CA ARG A 274 1.30 28.82 -6.00
C ARG A 274 0.65 27.50 -6.42
N GLN A 275 0.97 27.02 -7.62
CA GLN A 275 0.53 25.72 -8.16
C GLN A 275 1.60 24.63 -8.00
N ASP A 276 2.55 24.82 -7.06
CA ASP A 276 3.63 23.90 -6.71
C ASP A 276 4.65 23.63 -7.84
N PHE A 277 4.77 24.55 -8.81
CA PHE A 277 5.88 24.52 -9.76
C PHE A 277 7.16 25.07 -9.14
N LYS A 278 8.29 24.47 -9.52
CA LYS A 278 9.65 24.77 -9.05
C LYS A 278 10.62 24.83 -10.23
N ASP A 279 11.84 25.35 -10.00
CA ASP A 279 12.84 25.64 -11.05
C ASP A 279 12.26 26.36 -12.26
N VAL A 280 11.36 27.31 -11.99
CA VAL A 280 10.64 28.03 -13.04
C VAL A 280 11.59 29.03 -13.68
N ARG A 281 11.94 28.84 -14.95
CA ARG A 281 12.70 29.78 -15.76
C ARG A 281 11.81 30.29 -16.87
N ILE A 282 11.76 31.60 -17.05
CA ILE A 282 10.86 32.26 -18.00
C ILE A 282 11.70 33.10 -18.95
N ARG A 283 11.71 32.74 -20.22
CA ARG A 283 12.44 33.43 -21.27
C ARG A 283 11.48 33.84 -22.38
N LEU A 284 11.59 35.10 -22.82
CA LEU A 284 10.89 35.60 -23.99
C LEU A 284 11.91 35.74 -25.12
N GLU A 285 11.73 34.99 -26.19
CA GLU A 285 12.60 35.01 -27.37
C GLU A 285 12.23 36.17 -28.32
N PRO A 286 13.14 36.62 -29.21
CA PRO A 286 12.91 37.76 -30.11
C PRO A 286 11.70 37.63 -31.04
N ASN A 287 11.26 36.41 -31.34
CA ASN A 287 10.08 36.08 -32.15
C ASN A 287 8.77 36.07 -31.35
N ALA A 288 8.77 36.64 -30.15
CA ALA A 288 7.65 36.61 -29.19
C ALA A 288 7.24 35.19 -28.75
N ARG A 289 8.15 34.21 -28.83
CA ARG A 289 7.97 32.90 -28.20
C ARG A 289 8.25 33.00 -26.70
N LEU A 290 7.32 32.51 -25.88
CA LEU A 290 7.49 32.41 -24.44
C LEU A 290 7.94 30.99 -24.09
N SER A 291 9.17 30.86 -23.60
CA SER A 291 9.79 29.61 -23.17
C SER A 291 9.77 29.51 -21.64
N LEU A 292 9.20 28.42 -21.14
CA LEU A 292 9.11 28.06 -19.73
C LEU A 292 9.91 26.78 -19.49
N THR A 293 10.82 26.78 -18.53
CA THR A 293 11.43 25.57 -17.98
C THR A 293 10.96 25.41 -16.56
N LEU A 294 10.48 24.22 -16.18
CA LEU A 294 9.88 24.02 -14.85
C LEU A 294 9.86 22.55 -14.46
N THR A 295 9.69 22.30 -13.18
CA THR A 295 9.25 21.01 -12.62
C THR A 295 8.04 21.24 -11.73
N ASN A 296 7.32 20.18 -11.39
CA ASN A 296 6.23 20.24 -10.42
C ASN A 296 6.54 19.26 -9.28
N SER A 297 6.36 19.64 -8.01
CA SER A 297 6.67 18.73 -6.89
C SER A 297 5.55 17.75 -6.57
N ARG A 298 4.33 18.00 -7.05
CA ARG A 298 3.11 17.31 -6.60
C ARG A 298 2.42 16.51 -7.70
N ILE A 299 2.19 17.13 -8.85
CA ILE A 299 1.47 16.54 -9.98
C ILE A 299 2.32 15.43 -10.58
N SER A 300 1.82 14.20 -10.52
CA SER A 300 2.59 13.04 -10.94
C SER A 300 2.67 12.90 -12.46
N GLN A 301 1.62 13.31 -13.18
CA GLN A 301 1.45 13.18 -14.61
C GLN A 301 2.08 14.38 -15.33
N MET A 302 3.08 14.14 -16.17
CA MET A 302 3.84 15.21 -16.84
C MET A 302 2.94 16.11 -17.71
N SER A 303 2.10 15.52 -18.56
CA SER A 303 1.22 16.24 -19.49
C SER A 303 0.24 17.18 -18.76
N ARG A 304 -0.32 16.74 -17.63
CA ARG A 304 -1.19 17.53 -16.76
C ARG A 304 -0.45 18.71 -16.14
N ALA A 305 0.77 18.50 -15.64
CA ALA A 305 1.61 19.57 -15.12
C ALA A 305 1.95 20.59 -16.20
N VAL A 306 2.35 20.14 -17.39
CA VAL A 306 2.64 21.02 -18.52
C VAL A 306 1.39 21.81 -18.94
N GLY A 307 0.22 21.19 -18.99
CA GLY A 307 -1.02 21.88 -19.35
C GLY A 307 -1.44 22.96 -18.36
N ARG A 308 -1.27 22.75 -17.04
CA ARG A 308 -1.45 23.81 -16.03
C ARG A 308 -0.50 24.97 -16.22
N ALA A 309 0.78 24.69 -16.50
CA ALA A 309 1.75 25.72 -16.78
C ALA A 309 1.41 26.49 -18.06
N ALA A 310 1.02 25.78 -19.13
CA ALA A 310 0.59 26.36 -20.39
C ALA A 310 -0.65 27.27 -20.23
N ARG A 311 -1.63 26.85 -19.44
CA ARG A 311 -2.82 27.67 -19.11
C ARG A 311 -2.42 28.95 -18.37
N THR A 312 -1.54 28.84 -17.39
CA THR A 312 -1.03 29.99 -16.63
C THR A 312 -0.29 30.96 -17.54
N ALA A 313 0.58 30.44 -18.41
CA ALA A 313 1.32 31.22 -19.39
C ALA A 313 0.37 31.92 -20.38
N LEU A 314 -0.61 31.21 -20.95
CA LEU A 314 -1.56 31.75 -21.91
C LEU A 314 -2.33 32.97 -21.36
N LEU A 315 -2.69 32.93 -20.08
CA LEU A 315 -3.45 33.98 -19.39
C LEU A 315 -2.61 35.20 -18.99
N LEU A 316 -1.29 35.05 -18.88
CA LEU A 316 -0.40 36.08 -18.32
C LEU A 316 0.70 36.57 -19.28
N ALA A 317 0.95 35.84 -20.37
CA ALA A 317 1.90 36.20 -21.41
C ALA A 317 1.51 37.49 -22.14
N PRO A 318 2.46 38.15 -22.82
CA PRO A 318 2.18 39.28 -23.71
C PRO A 318 1.11 38.98 -24.77
N LEU A 319 0.37 40.00 -25.19
CA LEU A 319 -0.66 39.88 -26.24
C LEU A 319 -0.10 39.37 -27.57
N GLU A 320 1.14 39.74 -27.88
CA GLU A 320 1.85 39.42 -29.11
C GLU A 320 2.56 38.06 -29.05
N THR A 321 2.40 37.28 -27.98
CA THR A 321 3.00 35.94 -27.88
C THR A 321 2.45 35.03 -28.98
N THR A 322 3.37 34.47 -29.77
CA THR A 322 3.05 33.64 -30.94
C THR A 322 3.05 32.16 -30.60
N GLU A 323 3.93 31.75 -29.69
CA GLU A 323 4.17 30.35 -29.31
C GLU A 323 4.48 30.27 -27.82
N ILE A 324 3.99 29.21 -27.15
CA ILE A 324 4.38 28.87 -25.78
C ILE A 324 5.15 27.55 -25.84
N ARG A 325 6.38 27.57 -25.33
CA ARG A 325 7.22 26.38 -25.18
C ARG A 325 7.32 26.05 -23.70
N VAL A 326 6.99 24.82 -23.32
CA VAL A 326 7.13 24.35 -21.93
C VAL A 326 8.05 23.14 -21.91
N THR A 327 9.19 23.30 -21.26
CA THR A 327 10.14 22.21 -21.03
C THR A 327 10.05 21.72 -19.60
N TYR A 328 9.61 20.48 -19.46
CA TYR A 328 9.48 19.82 -18.17
C TYR A 328 10.80 19.19 -17.74
N THR A 329 11.14 19.35 -16.46
CA THR A 329 12.37 18.85 -15.87
C THR A 329 12.10 17.91 -14.70
N THR A 330 13.01 16.96 -14.46
CA THR A 330 13.01 16.07 -13.29
C THR A 330 14.39 16.16 -12.64
N ASN A 331 14.48 16.59 -11.38
CA ASN A 331 15.74 16.85 -10.67
C ASN A 331 16.74 17.70 -11.48
N GLY A 332 16.25 18.74 -12.16
CA GLY A 332 17.07 19.62 -13.01
C GLY A 332 17.49 19.02 -14.36
N LEU A 333 17.13 17.76 -14.65
CA LEU A 333 17.29 17.17 -15.98
C LEU A 333 16.11 17.57 -16.88
N PRO A 334 16.35 18.23 -18.04
CA PRO A 334 15.48 18.17 -19.20
C PRO A 334 14.84 16.82 -19.44
N VAL A 335 13.53 16.79 -19.70
CA VAL A 335 12.85 15.55 -20.09
C VAL A 335 12.16 15.72 -21.44
N ALA A 336 11.10 16.52 -21.48
CA ALA A 336 10.31 16.75 -22.69
C ALA A 336 10.01 18.24 -22.87
N THR A 337 10.00 18.68 -24.13
CA THR A 337 9.60 20.02 -24.54
C THR A 337 8.29 19.94 -25.32
N TYR A 338 7.28 20.66 -24.83
CA TYR A 338 6.00 20.87 -25.48
C TYR A 338 6.02 22.21 -26.20
N GLU A 339 5.78 22.20 -27.50
CA GLU A 339 5.71 23.39 -28.35
C GLU A 339 4.25 23.62 -28.75
N LEU A 340 3.67 24.71 -28.22
CA LEU A 340 2.27 25.09 -28.42
C LEU A 340 2.22 26.24 -29.41
N THR A 341 2.00 25.92 -30.68
CA THR A 341 2.12 26.87 -31.80
C THR A 341 0.81 27.59 -32.15
N ASP A 342 -0.35 26.99 -31.85
CA ASP A 342 -1.66 27.61 -32.03
C ASP A 342 -2.32 27.93 -30.67
N LEU A 343 -2.05 29.14 -30.18
CA LEU A 343 -2.60 29.61 -28.90
C LEU A 343 -4.13 29.81 -28.93
N ARG A 344 -4.74 29.91 -30.12
CA ARG A 344 -6.21 30.02 -30.23
C ARG A 344 -6.85 28.66 -30.02
N LYS A 345 -6.32 27.60 -30.65
CA LYS A 345 -6.74 26.21 -30.37
C LYS A 345 -6.52 25.85 -28.91
N LEU A 346 -5.36 26.21 -28.35
CA LEU A 346 -5.04 25.99 -26.93
C LEU A 346 -6.07 26.67 -26.00
N ASN A 347 -6.41 27.93 -26.26
CA ASN A 347 -7.43 28.65 -25.49
C ASN A 347 -8.81 27.98 -25.61
N ARG A 348 -9.22 27.59 -26.82
CA ARG A 348 -10.50 26.90 -27.03
C ARG A 348 -10.57 25.57 -26.29
N TYR A 349 -9.48 24.79 -26.30
CA TYR A 349 -9.39 23.54 -25.55
C TYR A 349 -9.57 23.75 -24.04
N PHE A 350 -8.85 24.71 -23.44
CA PHE A 350 -9.00 24.99 -22.00
C PHE A 350 -10.40 25.52 -21.60
N ASN A 351 -11.17 26.04 -22.57
CA ASN A 351 -12.55 26.45 -22.40
C ASN A 351 -13.57 25.35 -22.76
N GLY A 352 -13.12 24.12 -23.05
CA GLY A 352 -14.00 23.00 -23.41
C GLY A 352 -14.62 23.08 -24.81
N LEU A 353 -14.12 23.96 -25.68
CA LEU A 353 -14.64 24.22 -27.04
C LEU A 353 -13.92 23.45 -28.16
N LEU A 354 -12.96 22.61 -27.79
CA LEU A 354 -12.10 21.85 -28.70
C LEU A 354 -11.68 20.54 -28.01
N THR A 355 -11.65 19.44 -28.75
CA THR A 355 -11.26 18.13 -28.22
C THR A 355 -9.74 17.98 -28.12
N ARG A 356 -9.27 17.02 -27.30
CA ARG A 356 -7.85 16.70 -27.17
C ARG A 356 -7.19 16.33 -28.51
N SER A 357 -7.88 15.52 -29.32
CA SER A 357 -7.37 15.09 -30.63
C SER A 357 -7.19 16.26 -31.59
N GLU A 358 -8.09 17.24 -31.58
CA GLU A 358 -7.97 18.44 -32.41
C GLU A 358 -6.85 19.38 -31.91
N LEU A 359 -6.58 19.39 -30.59
CA LEU A 359 -5.46 20.13 -30.01
C LEU A 359 -4.13 19.48 -30.42
N ALA A 360 -4.05 18.15 -30.36
CA ALA A 360 -2.84 17.36 -30.64
C ALA A 360 -2.24 17.66 -32.02
N GLU A 361 -3.07 18.00 -33.02
CA GLU A 361 -2.62 18.43 -34.35
C GLU A 361 -1.72 19.69 -34.34
N SER A 362 -1.79 20.50 -33.28
CA SER A 362 -1.08 21.79 -33.14
C SER A 362 0.02 21.80 -32.08
N VAL A 363 0.22 20.67 -31.39
CA VAL A 363 1.23 20.53 -30.33
C VAL A 363 2.33 19.58 -30.78
N SER A 364 3.59 20.05 -30.70
CA SER A 364 4.75 19.19 -30.91
C SER A 364 5.35 18.81 -29.57
N ILE A 365 5.58 17.51 -29.33
CA ILE A 365 6.25 17.00 -28.13
C ILE A 365 7.58 16.40 -28.58
N ARG A 366 8.69 16.88 -28.00
CA ARG A 366 10.05 16.44 -28.36
C ARG A 366 10.86 16.14 -27.12
N TYR A 367 11.84 15.25 -27.24
CA TYR A 367 12.87 15.11 -26.22
C TYR A 367 13.58 16.45 -26.04
N ALA A 368 13.83 16.84 -24.79
CA ALA A 368 14.43 18.13 -24.52
C ALA A 368 15.90 18.18 -25.00
N ASP A 369 16.29 19.32 -25.58
CA ASP A 369 17.66 19.56 -26.07
C ASP A 369 18.53 20.12 -24.92
N PRO A 370 19.74 19.59 -24.67
CA PRO A 370 20.65 20.10 -23.65
C PRO A 370 20.95 21.61 -23.76
N SER A 371 20.95 22.15 -24.99
CA SER A 371 21.25 23.55 -25.32
C SER A 371 20.08 24.51 -25.08
N SER A 372 18.86 23.98 -24.88
CA SER A 372 17.69 24.79 -24.52
C SER A 372 17.78 25.36 -23.09
N TYR A 373 18.87 25.05 -22.38
CA TYR A 373 19.17 25.45 -21.01
C TYR A 373 20.34 26.43 -20.97
N SER A 374 20.14 27.62 -20.39
CA SER A 374 21.18 28.62 -20.19
C SER A 374 21.19 29.10 -18.73
N GLU A 375 22.38 29.13 -18.11
CA GLU A 375 22.61 29.47 -16.70
C GLU A 375 22.26 30.92 -16.34
N ARG A 376 22.37 31.87 -17.28
CA ARG A 376 22.20 33.30 -17.00
C ARG A 376 20.80 33.66 -16.51
N ASP A 377 19.77 32.93 -16.92
CA ASP A 377 18.37 33.28 -16.64
C ASP A 377 17.91 32.88 -15.22
N LYS A 378 18.64 31.96 -14.54
CA LYS A 378 18.30 31.49 -13.19
C LYS A 378 18.81 32.44 -12.10
N ALA A 379 20.03 32.96 -12.25
CA ALA A 379 20.64 33.84 -11.26
C ALA A 379 19.88 35.17 -11.11
N ASP A 380 19.46 35.78 -12.22
CA ASP A 380 18.72 37.04 -12.24
C ASP A 380 17.32 36.92 -11.61
N LEU A 381 16.69 35.75 -11.73
CA LEU A 381 15.37 35.46 -11.15
C LEU A 381 15.44 35.17 -9.65
N MET A 382 16.44 34.40 -9.22
CA MET A 382 16.65 34.06 -7.80
C MET A 382 17.09 35.28 -6.98
N ALA A 383 17.87 36.19 -7.57
CA ALA A 383 18.23 37.47 -6.94
C ALA A 383 17.03 38.45 -6.81
N ALA A 384 16.01 38.32 -7.67
CA ALA A 384 14.82 39.16 -7.65
C ALA A 384 13.70 38.63 -6.71
N LEU A 385 13.87 37.42 -6.16
CA LEU A 385 12.87 36.70 -5.38
C LEU A 385 13.47 36.23 -4.04
N GLU A 386 13.68 37.16 -3.12
CA GLU A 386 13.78 36.81 -1.70
C GLU A 386 12.36 36.50 -1.18
N GLU A 387 11.86 35.30 -1.44
CA GLU A 387 10.70 34.81 -0.71
C GLU A 387 11.15 34.10 0.57
N PRO A 388 10.54 34.40 1.74
CA PRO A 388 10.86 33.72 2.99
C PRO A 388 10.63 32.21 2.84
N MET A 389 11.45 31.40 3.52
CA MET A 389 11.21 29.96 3.65
C MET A 389 9.79 29.73 4.16
N GLN A 390 8.88 29.31 3.27
CA GLN A 390 7.55 28.91 3.68
C GLN A 390 7.65 27.48 4.19
N ALA A 391 7.77 27.34 5.52
CA ALA A 391 7.55 26.08 6.18
C ALA A 391 6.08 25.68 5.95
N ARG A 392 5.85 24.75 5.02
CA ARG A 392 4.53 24.18 4.81
C ARG A 392 4.48 22.84 5.53
N VAL A 393 3.58 22.73 6.50
CA VAL A 393 3.21 21.40 7.00
C VAL A 393 2.42 20.74 5.87
N LEU A 394 3.04 19.79 5.17
CA LEU A 394 2.34 19.05 4.12
C LEU A 394 1.48 17.99 4.78
N TYR A 395 0.26 18.38 5.14
CA TYR A 395 -0.80 17.43 5.46
C TYR A 395 -1.25 16.74 4.18
N GLY A 396 -0.76 15.53 3.92
CA GLY A 396 -1.21 14.73 2.77
C GLY A 396 -0.89 15.31 1.39
N GLY A 397 0.09 16.22 1.27
CA GLY A 397 0.49 16.84 0.00
C GLY A 397 1.54 16.04 -0.81
N GLU A 398 2.30 15.17 -0.15
CA GLU A 398 3.31 14.28 -0.76
C GLU A 398 3.28 12.88 -0.13
N GLY A 399 2.12 12.48 0.42
CA GLY A 399 1.85 11.16 1.00
C GLY A 399 2.63 10.78 2.27
N ASN A 400 3.35 11.71 2.92
CA ASN A 400 3.82 11.50 4.30
C ASN A 400 2.69 11.84 5.27
N TYR A 401 2.37 10.92 6.19
CA TYR A 401 1.28 11.09 7.17
C TYR A 401 1.47 12.33 8.05
N ILE A 402 2.73 12.59 8.45
CA ILE A 402 3.21 13.82 9.07
C ILE A 402 4.53 14.12 8.38
N GLY A 403 4.62 15.25 7.70
CA GLY A 403 5.93 15.71 7.24
C GLY A 403 6.05 17.22 7.21
N PHE A 404 7.10 17.71 7.84
CA PHE A 404 7.48 19.11 7.77
C PHE A 404 8.32 19.26 6.53
N LYS A 405 7.76 19.91 5.50
CA LYS A 405 8.52 20.29 4.32
C LYS A 405 8.73 21.80 4.35
N SER A 406 9.97 22.21 4.49
CA SER A 406 10.33 23.59 4.22
C SER A 406 11.04 23.63 2.89
N GLN A 407 10.51 24.44 1.98
CA GLN A 407 11.09 24.62 0.65
C GLN A 407 11.15 26.10 0.31
N ASN A 408 12.27 26.55 -0.23
CA ASN A 408 12.43 27.91 -0.74
C ASN A 408 12.10 27.98 -2.25
N ALA A 409 12.29 29.14 -2.87
CA ALA A 409 12.23 29.31 -4.32
C ALA A 409 13.27 28.44 -5.07
N GLY A 410 14.32 28.01 -4.37
CA GLY A 410 15.34 27.08 -4.86
C GLY A 410 14.93 25.61 -4.70
N PHE A 411 15.91 24.73 -4.89
CA PHE A 411 15.74 23.28 -4.71
C PHE A 411 15.98 22.82 -3.27
N ASP A 412 16.12 23.74 -2.31
CA ASP A 412 16.40 23.35 -0.93
C ASP A 412 15.13 22.75 -0.34
N VAL A 413 15.17 21.46 -0.05
CA VAL A 413 14.07 20.70 0.52
C VAL A 413 14.54 20.12 1.84
N PHE A 414 13.98 20.64 2.92
CA PHE A 414 14.06 19.99 4.22
C PHE A 414 12.78 19.19 4.42
N GLN A 415 12.89 17.91 4.78
CA GLN A 415 11.75 17.03 4.98
C GLN A 415 11.94 16.16 6.22
N VAL A 416 10.91 16.04 7.04
CA VAL A 416 10.83 15.04 8.12
C VAL A 416 9.68 14.09 7.77
N ARG A 417 9.87 12.78 7.84
CA ARG A 417 8.79 11.80 7.56
C ARG A 417 8.92 10.55 8.43
N PRO A 418 7.80 9.94 8.88
CA PRO A 418 7.84 8.61 9.48
C PRO A 418 8.25 7.58 8.43
N THR A 419 8.99 6.57 8.85
CA THR A 419 9.41 5.43 8.03
C THR A 419 8.89 4.14 8.64
N LEU A 420 8.35 3.26 7.79
CA LEU A 420 7.99 1.89 8.15
C LEU A 420 8.75 0.97 7.22
N SER A 421 9.73 0.24 7.73
CA SER A 421 10.42 -0.83 7.00
C SER A 421 9.86 -2.15 7.46
N THR A 422 9.52 -3.04 6.52
CA THR A 422 9.04 -4.40 6.85
C THR A 422 10.05 -5.44 6.40
N TYR A 423 10.28 -6.45 7.21
CA TYR A 423 11.04 -7.63 6.86
C TYR A 423 10.11 -8.84 6.93
N LEU A 424 9.87 -9.46 5.77
CA LEU A 424 8.91 -10.55 5.63
C LEU A 424 9.59 -11.92 5.48
N ASN A 425 10.93 -11.96 5.55
CA ASN A 425 11.72 -13.17 5.28
C ASN A 425 12.21 -13.88 6.58
N GLY A 426 11.97 -13.31 7.77
CA GLY A 426 12.46 -13.86 9.04
C GLY A 426 11.67 -15.06 9.57
N PRO A 427 11.99 -15.63 10.74
CA PRO A 427 11.20 -16.70 11.34
C PRO A 427 9.77 -16.23 11.62
N ASN A 428 9.61 -14.99 12.12
CA ASN A 428 8.33 -14.29 12.19
C ASN A 428 7.92 -13.76 10.82
N VAL A 429 6.67 -13.97 10.44
CA VAL A 429 6.14 -13.60 9.12
C VAL A 429 6.06 -12.08 8.91
N PHE A 430 5.98 -11.31 9.99
CA PHE A 430 5.85 -9.86 9.90
C PHE A 430 6.74 -9.19 10.95
N GLN A 431 7.91 -8.73 10.51
CA GLN A 431 8.79 -7.87 11.28
C GLN A 431 8.81 -6.50 10.69
N TYR A 432 9.01 -5.50 11.54
CA TYR A 432 8.96 -4.12 11.11
C TYR A 432 9.86 -3.23 11.96
N SER A 433 10.26 -2.13 11.37
CA SER A 433 10.98 -1.03 11.99
C SER A 433 10.21 0.24 11.71
N LEU A 434 9.91 0.97 12.78
CA LEU A 434 9.29 2.28 12.75
C LEU A 434 10.37 3.32 13.08
N GLY A 435 10.52 4.30 12.20
CA GLY A 435 11.49 5.38 12.38
C GLY A 435 10.96 6.74 11.94
N VAL A 436 11.83 7.74 12.05
CA VAL A 436 11.64 9.10 11.56
C VAL A 436 12.86 9.46 10.73
N LEU A 437 12.67 9.62 9.42
CA LEU A 437 13.71 10.04 8.49
C LEU A 437 13.61 11.54 8.28
N THR A 438 14.70 12.24 8.58
CA THR A 438 14.90 13.65 8.27
C THR A 438 15.84 13.75 7.08
N THR A 439 15.40 14.34 5.98
CA THR A 439 16.22 14.62 4.80
C THR A 439 16.43 16.10 4.58
N TYR A 440 17.58 16.44 4.01
CA TYR A 440 17.93 17.76 3.55
C TYR A 440 18.58 17.64 2.18
N ASP A 441 17.87 18.11 1.17
CA ASP A 441 18.34 18.21 -0.21
C ASP A 441 18.63 19.68 -0.50
N ARG A 442 19.76 19.96 -1.14
CA ARG A 442 20.19 21.30 -1.52
C ARG A 442 20.86 21.27 -2.87
N GLU A 443 20.47 22.16 -3.77
CA GLU A 443 21.25 22.38 -4.98
C GLU A 443 22.42 23.32 -4.66
N MET A 444 23.63 22.78 -4.75
CA MET A 444 24.87 23.48 -4.43
C MET A 444 25.38 24.30 -5.63
N ALA A 445 25.19 23.78 -6.84
CA ALA A 445 25.51 24.41 -8.11
C ALA A 445 24.62 23.79 -9.21
N GLU A 446 24.71 24.27 -10.45
CA GLU A 446 23.86 23.75 -11.53
C GLU A 446 23.97 22.21 -11.63
N ARG A 447 22.82 21.57 -11.39
CA ARG A 447 22.65 20.11 -11.42
C ARG A 447 23.59 19.36 -10.47
N LEU A 448 24.16 20.04 -9.47
CA LEU A 448 24.94 19.47 -8.37
C LEU A 448 24.11 19.57 -7.09
N PHE A 449 23.67 18.43 -6.59
CA PHE A 449 22.78 18.31 -5.45
C PHE A 449 23.51 17.65 -4.28
N LEU A 450 23.49 18.28 -3.12
CA LEU A 450 23.76 17.64 -1.84
C LEU A 450 22.47 17.01 -1.35
N SER A 451 22.51 15.73 -0.99
CA SER A 451 21.39 15.01 -0.40
C SER A 451 21.87 14.32 0.87
N GLY A 452 21.23 14.59 2.00
CA GLY A 452 21.55 14.00 3.29
C GLY A 452 20.31 13.52 4.01
N GLY A 453 20.40 12.36 4.66
CA GLY A 453 19.31 11.74 5.41
C GLY A 453 19.78 11.17 6.73
N VAL A 454 19.08 11.49 7.81
CA VAL A 454 19.27 10.90 9.15
C VAL A 454 17.99 10.19 9.56
N ASN A 455 18.09 8.91 9.87
CA ASN A 455 16.97 8.08 10.31
C ASN A 455 17.07 7.82 11.82
N VAL A 456 16.00 8.13 12.54
CA VAL A 456 15.85 7.86 13.97
C VAL A 456 14.87 6.71 14.15
N ILE A 457 15.37 5.54 14.50
CA ILE A 457 14.56 4.35 14.76
C ILE A 457 13.90 4.50 16.13
N LEU A 458 12.57 4.44 16.15
CA LEU A 458 11.76 4.55 17.36
C LEU A 458 11.47 3.17 17.97
N TYR A 459 11.22 2.18 17.11
CA TYR A 459 10.95 0.80 17.49
C TYR A 459 11.32 -0.13 16.35
N GLU A 460 11.96 -1.25 16.62
CA GLU A 460 12.20 -2.27 15.62
C GLU A 460 12.25 -3.66 16.25
N ASN A 461 11.77 -4.67 15.52
CA ASN A 461 11.93 -6.09 15.86
C ASN A 461 12.49 -6.90 14.69
N ILE A 462 13.14 -6.22 13.75
CA ILE A 462 13.82 -6.84 12.60
C ILE A 462 15.13 -7.49 13.07
N SER A 463 15.80 -6.93 14.08
CA SER A 463 17.01 -7.50 14.69
C SER A 463 16.77 -8.88 15.31
N GLU A 464 15.57 -9.13 15.83
CA GLU A 464 15.13 -10.42 16.37
C GLU A 464 14.89 -11.47 15.27
N ALA A 465 14.82 -11.06 14.00
CA ALA A 465 14.60 -11.96 12.88
C ALA A 465 15.78 -12.81 12.50
N VAL A 466 16.98 -12.41 12.91
CA VAL A 466 18.17 -12.78 12.17
C VAL A 466 18.83 -13.97 12.85
N GLY A 467 18.84 -15.11 12.16
CA GLY A 467 19.63 -16.27 12.53
C GLY A 467 21.12 -16.05 12.26
N VAL A 468 21.97 -17.01 12.63
CA VAL A 468 23.41 -16.95 12.32
C VAL A 468 23.60 -16.94 10.80
N ASN A 469 24.28 -15.92 10.27
CA ASN A 469 24.63 -15.85 8.87
C ASN A 469 25.61 -16.96 8.51
N ASN A 470 25.23 -17.81 7.55
CA ASN A 470 26.01 -18.96 7.12
C ASN A 470 26.43 -18.86 5.63
N SER A 471 26.36 -17.67 5.03
CA SER A 471 26.86 -17.51 3.67
C SER A 471 28.36 -17.74 3.63
N THR A 472 28.83 -18.42 2.59
CA THR A 472 30.25 -18.63 2.31
C THR A 472 30.84 -17.52 1.43
N LEU A 473 29.99 -16.59 0.97
CA LEU A 473 30.37 -15.45 0.16
C LEU A 473 30.70 -14.24 1.04
N PRO A 474 31.36 -13.20 0.51
CA PRO A 474 31.43 -11.93 1.23
C PRO A 474 30.02 -11.44 1.56
N HIS A 475 29.79 -11.10 2.83
CA HIS A 475 28.48 -10.67 3.31
C HIS A 475 28.19 -9.25 2.83
N VAL A 476 27.40 -9.14 1.76
CA VAL A 476 27.04 -7.87 1.13
C VAL A 476 25.62 -7.43 1.49
N ARG A 477 24.72 -8.37 1.77
CA ARG A 477 23.33 -8.10 2.20
C ARG A 477 22.84 -9.03 3.32
N SER A 478 23.49 -10.17 3.52
CA SER A 478 23.12 -11.15 4.53
C SER A 478 23.28 -10.64 5.97
N ASP A 479 24.18 -9.69 6.21
CA ASP A 479 24.40 -9.05 7.54
C ASP A 479 23.38 -7.95 7.89
N PHE A 480 22.24 -7.83 7.19
CA PHE A 480 21.24 -6.79 7.46
C PHE A 480 20.75 -6.76 8.93
N GLY A 481 20.79 -7.89 9.64
CA GLY A 481 20.47 -7.97 11.07
C GLY A 481 21.43 -7.20 11.96
N GLU A 482 22.72 -7.19 11.63
CA GLU A 482 23.73 -6.43 12.38
C GLU A 482 23.52 -4.93 12.17
N TYR A 483 23.17 -4.51 10.95
CA TYR A 483 22.74 -3.13 10.70
C TYR A 483 21.46 -2.78 11.45
N ALA A 484 20.52 -3.71 11.61
CA ALA A 484 19.29 -3.50 12.38
C ALA A 484 19.57 -3.27 13.88
N LYS A 485 20.58 -3.93 14.46
CA LYS A 485 21.01 -3.79 15.87
C LYS A 485 21.75 -2.47 16.19
N GLY A 486 22.12 -1.68 15.18
CA GLY A 486 22.86 -0.43 15.36
C GLY A 486 22.16 0.59 16.28
N PRO A 487 22.81 1.74 16.59
CA PRO A 487 22.21 2.76 17.47
C PRO A 487 20.90 3.33 16.89
N PRO A 488 19.98 3.87 17.71
CA PRO A 488 18.70 4.41 17.21
C PRO A 488 18.85 5.52 16.17
N VAL A 489 19.89 6.35 16.25
CA VAL A 489 20.14 7.44 15.29
C VAL A 489 21.22 6.99 14.30
N ARG A 490 20.88 6.94 13.01
CA ARG A 490 21.76 6.46 11.94
C ARG A 490 21.76 7.40 10.75
N LEU A 491 22.90 7.50 10.09
CA LEU A 491 23.02 8.15 8.80
C LEU A 491 22.47 7.23 7.71
N ASP A 492 21.36 7.63 7.09
CA ASP A 492 20.73 6.90 6.00
C ASP A 492 21.56 7.03 4.72
N HIS A 493 21.81 8.28 4.30
CA HIS A 493 22.66 8.63 3.18
C HIS A 493 23.25 10.04 3.38
N LEU A 494 24.39 10.31 2.75
CA LEU A 494 24.97 11.66 2.62
C LEU A 494 25.85 11.69 1.39
N LEU A 495 25.38 12.32 0.32
CA LEU A 495 26.05 12.23 -0.97
C LEU A 495 25.86 13.50 -1.81
N LEU A 496 26.87 13.73 -2.64
CA LEU A 496 26.84 14.74 -3.70
C LEU A 496 26.54 14.04 -5.02
N ASN A 497 25.48 14.49 -5.69
CA ASN A 497 25.07 14.02 -7.01
C ASN A 497 25.24 15.12 -8.03
N ARG A 498 25.83 14.80 -9.17
CA ARG A 498 25.77 15.62 -10.37
C ARG A 498 25.03 14.89 -11.47
N VAL A 499 23.94 15.46 -11.98
CA VAL A 499 23.20 14.94 -13.14
C VAL A 499 23.42 15.84 -14.34
N TYR A 500 23.45 15.30 -15.54
CA TYR A 500 23.55 16.11 -16.76
C TYR A 500 23.02 15.34 -17.97
N GLN A 501 22.70 16.08 -19.02
CA GLN A 501 22.21 15.55 -20.29
C GLN A 501 23.26 15.85 -21.37
N PRO A 502 24.21 14.92 -21.68
CA PRO A 502 25.28 15.18 -22.64
C PRO A 502 24.79 15.48 -24.07
N SER A 503 23.72 14.82 -24.49
CA SER A 503 23.09 14.95 -25.81
C SER A 503 21.60 14.63 -25.70
N GLU A 504 20.83 14.95 -26.74
CA GLU A 504 19.42 14.57 -26.80
C GLU A 504 19.28 13.06 -26.51
N ARG A 505 18.40 12.71 -25.56
CA ARG A 505 18.10 11.32 -25.14
C ARG A 505 19.19 10.58 -24.36
N THR A 506 20.31 11.23 -24.08
CA THR A 506 21.39 10.68 -23.27
C THR A 506 21.46 11.40 -21.94
N TYR A 507 21.51 10.65 -20.85
CA TYR A 507 21.53 11.17 -19.48
C TYR A 507 22.67 10.54 -18.72
N ALA A 508 23.30 11.31 -17.85
CA ALA A 508 24.41 10.86 -17.04
C ALA A 508 24.30 11.36 -15.61
N ARG A 509 24.84 10.56 -14.69
CA ARG A 509 24.91 10.81 -13.26
C ARG A 509 26.30 10.48 -12.76
N LEU A 510 26.82 11.33 -11.89
CA LEU A 510 27.98 11.07 -11.04
C LEU A 510 27.56 11.28 -9.59
N SER A 511 27.95 10.37 -8.70
CA SER A 511 27.62 10.44 -7.28
C SER A 511 28.82 10.06 -6.42
N GLY A 512 28.90 10.65 -5.23
CA GLY A 512 29.92 10.29 -4.25
C GLY A 512 29.50 10.62 -2.82
N GLY A 513 29.84 9.73 -1.88
CA GLY A 513 29.56 9.87 -0.45
C GLY A 513 29.08 8.57 0.19
N TRP A 514 28.21 8.67 1.18
CA TRP A 514 27.50 7.54 1.80
C TRP A 514 26.20 7.32 1.04
N LEU A 515 26.20 6.33 0.15
CA LEU A 515 25.11 6.10 -0.82
C LEU A 515 23.87 5.53 -0.13
N GLU A 516 24.07 4.57 0.77
CA GLU A 516 23.02 3.88 1.50
C GLU A 516 23.55 3.40 2.86
N GLN A 517 22.69 2.81 3.69
CA GLN A 517 23.06 2.35 5.04
C GLN A 517 24.22 1.35 5.07
N MET A 518 24.38 0.53 4.03
CA MET A 518 25.43 -0.51 3.96
C MET A 518 26.66 -0.10 3.17
N TYR A 519 26.60 0.91 2.30
CA TYR A 519 27.67 1.25 1.37
C TYR A 519 27.89 2.76 1.21
N GLY A 520 29.15 3.15 1.20
CA GLY A 520 29.61 4.45 0.71
C GLY A 520 30.60 4.26 -0.43
N GLY A 521 30.76 5.25 -1.28
CA GLY A 521 31.61 5.13 -2.46
C GLY A 521 31.43 6.26 -3.45
N VAL A 522 31.95 6.03 -4.65
CA VAL A 522 31.80 6.92 -5.80
C VAL A 522 31.38 6.09 -7.02
N GLY A 523 30.56 6.67 -7.88
CA GLY A 523 30.17 6.00 -9.11
C GLY A 523 29.28 6.84 -9.98
N GLY A 524 28.86 6.25 -11.08
CA GLY A 524 28.09 6.93 -12.09
C GLY A 524 27.24 6.00 -12.92
N GLN A 525 26.26 6.61 -13.59
CA GLN A 525 25.33 5.93 -14.47
C GLN A 525 25.18 6.71 -15.76
N TRP A 526 25.13 6.01 -16.88
CA TRP A 526 24.86 6.55 -18.20
C TRP A 526 23.62 5.86 -18.76
N LEU A 527 22.61 6.62 -19.15
CA LEU A 527 21.33 6.13 -19.67
C LEU A 527 21.10 6.69 -21.07
N TYR A 528 20.72 5.81 -22.00
CA TYR A 528 20.29 6.15 -23.34
C TYR A 528 18.86 5.65 -23.57
N VAL A 529 18.00 6.55 -24.06
CA VAL A 529 16.60 6.25 -24.38
C VAL A 529 16.39 6.35 -25.89
N GLU A 530 15.94 5.29 -26.55
CA GLU A 530 15.76 5.32 -28.00
C GLU A 530 14.48 6.10 -28.39
N ARG A 531 14.50 6.73 -29.58
CA ARG A 531 13.41 7.58 -30.03
C ARG A 531 12.25 6.73 -30.55
N GLY A 532 11.11 6.81 -29.88
CA GLY A 532 9.86 6.16 -30.32
C GLY A 532 9.87 4.62 -30.23
N GLU A 533 11.00 4.04 -29.81
CA GLU A 533 11.16 2.60 -29.64
C GLU A 533 10.89 2.20 -28.17
N PRO A 534 10.45 0.95 -27.92
CA PRO A 534 10.08 0.49 -26.59
C PRO A 534 11.27 0.16 -25.68
N TRP A 535 12.48 0.64 -25.95
CA TRP A 535 13.68 0.22 -25.22
C TRP A 535 14.60 1.35 -24.76
N ALA A 536 15.34 1.07 -23.69
CA ALA A 536 16.38 1.93 -23.13
C ALA A 536 17.57 1.08 -22.65
N LEU A 537 18.77 1.66 -22.65
CA LEU A 537 20.00 1.03 -22.20
C LEU A 537 20.66 1.89 -21.12
N ASP A 538 21.16 1.27 -20.06
CA ASP A 538 22.00 1.99 -19.09
C ASP A 538 23.25 1.21 -18.71
N VAL A 539 24.29 1.94 -18.29
CA VAL A 539 25.53 1.39 -17.75
C VAL A 539 25.80 2.10 -16.43
N SER A 540 25.96 1.33 -15.36
CA SER A 540 26.31 1.82 -14.04
C SER A 540 27.63 1.23 -13.57
N VAL A 541 28.49 2.07 -13.00
CA VAL A 541 29.78 1.67 -12.41
C VAL A 541 29.94 2.34 -11.06
N GLU A 542 30.13 1.54 -10.02
CA GLU A 542 30.14 2.00 -8.63
C GLU A 542 31.33 1.36 -7.90
N ALA A 543 32.23 2.19 -7.37
CA ALA A 543 33.35 1.78 -6.51
C ALA A 543 32.96 2.05 -5.05
N VAL A 544 32.69 0.98 -4.30
CA VAL A 544 32.05 1.06 -2.98
C VAL A 544 32.84 0.35 -1.90
N LYS A 545 32.71 0.85 -0.68
CA LYS A 545 33.23 0.29 0.56
C LYS A 545 32.07 0.08 1.53
N GLN A 546 32.06 -1.06 2.19
CA GLN A 546 31.01 -1.42 3.12
C GLN A 546 31.11 -0.58 4.40
N ARG A 547 29.98 -0.04 4.86
CA ARG A 547 29.89 0.79 6.06
C ARG A 547 29.93 -0.08 7.32
N ASP A 548 30.33 0.49 8.45
CA ASP A 548 30.26 -0.20 9.73
C ASP A 548 28.82 -0.27 10.30
N PHE A 549 28.63 -1.11 11.33
CA PHE A 549 27.32 -1.31 11.95
C PHE A 549 26.93 -0.20 12.95
N ASP A 550 27.84 0.73 13.29
CA ASP A 550 27.54 1.91 14.14
C ASP A 550 26.63 2.91 13.40
N GLY A 551 26.45 2.75 12.08
CA GLY A 551 25.50 3.55 11.30
C GLY A 551 25.90 5.03 11.18
N ARG A 552 27.15 5.38 11.50
CA ARG A 552 27.72 6.73 11.38
C ARG A 552 28.49 6.85 10.05
N PHE A 553 29.78 7.15 10.11
CA PHE A 553 30.63 7.42 8.95
C PHE A 553 31.75 6.38 8.74
N GLY A 554 31.85 5.36 9.59
CA GLY A 554 32.92 4.36 9.50
C GLY A 554 32.68 3.32 8.41
N PHE A 555 33.73 2.56 8.14
CA PHE A 555 33.76 1.53 7.09
C PHE A 555 34.41 0.25 7.60
N LEU A 556 33.92 -0.88 7.12
CA LEU A 556 34.56 -2.18 7.22
C LEU A 556 35.65 -2.33 6.15
N ASP A 557 36.48 -3.37 6.23
CA ASP A 557 37.57 -3.61 5.27
C ASP A 557 37.07 -4.03 3.87
N TYR A 558 35.82 -4.46 3.76
CA TYR A 558 35.28 -4.92 2.49
C TYR A 558 35.07 -3.76 1.49
N GLN A 559 35.66 -3.91 0.31
CA GLN A 559 35.49 -3.00 -0.82
C GLN A 559 35.39 -3.76 -2.15
N THR A 560 34.65 -3.17 -3.09
CA THR A 560 34.38 -3.77 -4.40
C THR A 560 34.07 -2.71 -5.45
N VAL A 561 34.15 -3.12 -6.73
CA VAL A 561 33.68 -2.32 -7.87
C VAL A 561 32.61 -3.13 -8.56
N THR A 562 31.41 -2.57 -8.66
CA THR A 562 30.31 -3.13 -9.45
C THR A 562 30.23 -2.43 -10.80
N ALA A 563 29.92 -3.18 -11.84
CA ALA A 563 29.75 -2.65 -13.18
C ALA A 563 28.63 -3.43 -13.86
N LEU A 564 27.51 -2.78 -14.15
CA LEU A 564 26.31 -3.40 -14.70
C LEU A 564 25.87 -2.65 -15.95
N ALA A 565 25.66 -3.39 -17.03
CA ALA A 565 24.93 -2.92 -18.19
C ALA A 565 23.50 -3.45 -18.13
N ALA A 566 22.52 -2.60 -18.41
CA ALA A 566 21.13 -2.98 -18.45
C ALA A 566 20.47 -2.70 -19.79
N MET A 567 19.50 -3.54 -20.14
CA MET A 567 18.55 -3.31 -21.20
C MET A 567 17.15 -3.38 -20.62
N HIS A 568 16.35 -2.35 -20.89
CA HIS A 568 14.95 -2.26 -20.53
C HIS A 568 14.11 -2.31 -21.80
N TYR A 569 13.14 -3.21 -21.85
CA TYR A 569 12.28 -3.41 -23.00
C TYR A 569 10.81 -3.45 -22.57
N ARG A 570 9.99 -2.58 -23.15
CA ARG A 570 8.56 -2.49 -22.91
C ARG A 570 7.83 -3.53 -23.75
N LEU A 571 7.22 -4.48 -23.06
CA LEU A 571 6.34 -5.52 -23.60
C LEU A 571 4.88 -5.03 -23.67
N PRO A 572 4.00 -5.78 -24.35
CA PRO A 572 2.55 -5.58 -24.24
C PRO A 572 2.04 -5.59 -22.79
N TYR A 573 0.80 -5.16 -22.58
CA TYR A 573 0.16 -5.08 -21.24
C TYR A 573 0.90 -4.16 -20.25
N GLN A 574 1.49 -3.06 -20.72
CA GLN A 574 2.22 -2.09 -19.87
C GLN A 574 3.29 -2.79 -19.00
N SER A 575 3.94 -3.81 -19.56
CA SER A 575 4.96 -4.58 -18.87
C SER A 575 6.34 -4.16 -19.32
N THR A 576 7.32 -4.18 -18.42
CA THR A 576 8.72 -3.89 -18.70
C THR A 576 9.54 -5.12 -18.32
N PHE A 577 10.34 -5.61 -19.25
CA PHE A 577 11.36 -6.62 -19.01
C PHE A 577 12.72 -5.93 -18.96
N THR A 578 13.49 -6.22 -17.91
CA THR A 578 14.82 -5.66 -17.69
C THR A 578 15.82 -6.77 -17.50
N VAL A 579 16.95 -6.67 -18.21
CA VAL A 579 18.13 -7.54 -18.00
C VAL A 579 19.26 -6.66 -17.52
N ARG A 580 19.90 -7.01 -16.40
CA ARG A 580 21.10 -6.35 -15.86
C ARG A 580 22.23 -7.36 -15.80
N ALA A 581 23.33 -7.14 -16.52
CA ALA A 581 24.45 -8.08 -16.60
C ALA A 581 25.77 -7.40 -16.28
N GLY A 582 26.64 -8.11 -15.55
CA GLY A 582 27.96 -7.62 -15.19
C GLY A 582 28.41 -8.12 -13.82
N ARG A 583 29.15 -7.28 -13.09
CA ARG A 583 29.73 -7.59 -11.79
C ARG A 583 28.89 -7.02 -10.64
N PHE A 584 28.42 -7.89 -9.77
CA PHE A 584 27.61 -7.59 -8.58
C PHE A 584 28.48 -7.38 -7.34
N LEU A 585 27.83 -7.01 -6.23
CA LEU A 585 28.50 -6.60 -4.98
C LEU A 585 29.43 -7.68 -4.43
N ALA A 586 29.01 -8.95 -4.41
CA ALA A 586 29.81 -10.07 -3.88
C ALA A 586 30.97 -10.48 -4.82
N LYS A 587 31.32 -9.62 -5.80
CA LYS A 587 32.34 -9.81 -6.84
C LYS A 587 31.99 -10.89 -7.86
N ASP A 588 30.75 -11.34 -7.86
CA ASP A 588 30.20 -12.32 -8.76
C ASP A 588 29.82 -11.70 -10.11
N LEU A 589 30.00 -12.48 -11.18
CA LEU A 589 29.62 -12.14 -12.53
C LEU A 589 28.33 -12.88 -12.88
N GLY A 590 27.35 -12.15 -13.41
CA GLY A 590 26.05 -12.75 -13.71
C GLY A 590 25.11 -11.84 -14.48
N ALA A 591 23.85 -12.27 -14.51
CA ALA A 591 22.75 -11.51 -15.05
C ALA A 591 21.51 -11.62 -14.14
N ARG A 592 20.84 -10.50 -13.91
CA ARG A 592 19.54 -10.41 -13.25
C ARG A 592 18.46 -10.11 -14.28
N PHE A 593 17.42 -10.92 -14.27
CA PHE A 593 16.23 -10.77 -15.08
C PHE A 593 15.11 -10.26 -14.21
N GLU A 594 14.43 -9.21 -14.64
CA GLU A 594 13.33 -8.59 -13.92
C GLU A 594 12.17 -8.37 -14.90
N ILE A 595 10.96 -8.72 -14.48
CA ILE A 595 9.74 -8.39 -15.21
C ILE A 595 8.80 -7.67 -14.26
N LYS A 596 8.22 -6.56 -14.72
CA LYS A 596 7.20 -5.82 -13.97
C LYS A 596 6.05 -5.44 -14.89
N ARG A 597 4.83 -5.42 -14.35
CA ARG A 597 3.64 -4.88 -14.99
C ARG A 597 3.17 -3.66 -14.23
N ARG A 598 2.96 -2.55 -14.95
CA ARG A 598 2.29 -1.36 -14.44
C ARG A 598 0.80 -1.43 -14.79
N PHE A 599 -0.06 -1.16 -13.81
CA PHE A 599 -1.50 -1.08 -14.01
C PHE A 599 -1.94 0.38 -14.19
N ARG A 600 -3.15 0.62 -14.68
CA ARG A 600 -3.68 1.97 -14.91
C ARG A 600 -3.76 2.85 -13.66
N ILE A 601 -3.92 2.27 -12.47
CA ILE A 601 -3.83 3.00 -11.20
C ILE A 601 -2.38 3.43 -10.85
N GLY A 602 -1.41 3.00 -11.64
CA GLY A 602 0.02 3.26 -11.47
C GLY A 602 0.74 2.23 -10.59
N MET A 603 0.02 1.33 -9.91
CA MET A 603 0.63 0.22 -9.16
C MET A 603 1.49 -0.63 -10.09
N GLU A 604 2.63 -1.10 -9.60
CA GLU A 604 3.51 -2.01 -10.34
C GLU A 604 3.65 -3.31 -9.55
N LEU A 605 3.51 -4.45 -10.23
CA LEU A 605 3.79 -5.77 -9.68
C LEU A 605 4.89 -6.42 -10.51
N GLY A 606 5.92 -6.94 -9.86
CA GLY A 606 7.06 -7.53 -10.58
C GLY A 606 7.74 -8.66 -9.85
N ALA A 607 8.65 -9.31 -10.57
CA ALA A 607 9.46 -10.41 -10.09
C ALA A 607 10.88 -10.30 -10.66
N TRP A 608 11.85 -10.85 -9.93
CA TRP A 608 13.22 -10.96 -10.42
C TRP A 608 13.81 -12.35 -10.17
N TYR A 609 14.80 -12.68 -10.98
CA TYR A 609 15.60 -13.90 -10.87
C TYR A 609 17.03 -13.61 -11.33
N THR A 610 18.02 -14.01 -10.53
CA THR A 610 19.42 -13.68 -10.76
C THR A 610 20.26 -14.95 -10.90
N VAL A 611 21.08 -15.00 -11.95
CA VAL A 611 21.99 -16.10 -12.25
C VAL A 611 23.42 -15.58 -12.29
N THR A 612 24.29 -16.17 -11.49
CA THR A 612 25.69 -15.74 -11.33
C THR A 612 26.66 -16.93 -11.38
N ASN A 613 27.95 -16.65 -11.45
CA ASN A 613 29.01 -17.66 -11.47
C ASN A 613 29.36 -18.22 -10.07
N VAL A 614 28.84 -17.63 -8.99
CA VAL A 614 29.08 -18.10 -7.62
C VAL A 614 28.09 -19.19 -7.21
N VAL A 615 28.50 -19.97 -6.21
CA VAL A 615 27.69 -21.01 -5.58
C VAL A 615 27.54 -20.65 -4.11
N ASP A 616 26.30 -20.46 -3.69
CA ASP A 616 25.95 -20.21 -2.28
C ASP A 616 25.09 -21.37 -1.78
N THR A 617 25.49 -21.97 -0.66
CA THR A 617 24.90 -23.21 -0.13
C THR A 617 24.42 -23.00 1.30
N GLY A 618 23.59 -23.92 1.82
CA GLY A 618 23.22 -23.93 3.24
C GLY A 618 21.88 -23.26 3.59
N VAL A 619 20.97 -23.14 2.63
CA VAL A 619 19.60 -22.60 2.83
C VAL A 619 18.55 -23.43 2.11
N GLY A 620 17.44 -23.70 2.80
CA GLY A 620 16.23 -24.27 2.19
C GLY A 620 16.41 -25.61 1.46
N GLY A 621 17.48 -26.37 1.73
CA GLY A 621 17.82 -27.58 0.98
C GLY A 621 18.28 -27.32 -0.47
N GLU A 622 18.50 -26.07 -0.87
CA GLU A 622 18.97 -25.71 -2.21
C GLU A 622 20.47 -26.02 -2.36
N SER A 623 20.85 -26.70 -3.46
CA SER A 623 22.26 -27.00 -3.76
C SER A 623 23.04 -25.79 -4.25
N ASN A 624 22.35 -24.78 -4.79
CA ASN A 624 22.91 -23.50 -5.17
C ASN A 624 21.80 -22.44 -5.13
N TYR A 625 21.83 -21.57 -4.13
CA TYR A 625 20.85 -20.50 -3.99
C TYR A 625 20.99 -19.46 -5.11
N ARG A 626 19.85 -19.07 -5.68
CA ARG A 626 19.73 -17.99 -6.66
C ARG A 626 18.85 -16.90 -6.10
N ASP A 627 19.32 -15.66 -6.15
CA ASP A 627 18.52 -14.50 -5.75
C ASP A 627 17.26 -14.42 -6.63
N LYS A 628 16.11 -14.46 -5.97
CA LYS A 628 14.79 -14.51 -6.59
C LYS A 628 13.77 -13.87 -5.67
N GLY A 629 12.78 -13.21 -6.22
CA GLY A 629 11.72 -12.60 -5.42
C GLY A 629 10.67 -11.89 -6.24
N VAL A 630 9.70 -11.34 -5.52
CA VAL A 630 8.58 -10.55 -6.05
C VAL A 630 8.51 -9.21 -5.35
N PHE A 631 8.00 -8.20 -6.03
CA PHE A 631 7.80 -6.87 -5.47
C PHE A 631 6.49 -6.25 -5.93
N VAL A 632 6.00 -5.33 -5.11
CA VAL A 632 4.89 -4.44 -5.40
C VAL A 632 5.34 -3.01 -5.18
N SER A 633 4.96 -2.13 -6.09
CA SER A 633 5.11 -0.69 -6.02
C SER A 633 3.72 -0.06 -6.02
N ILE A 634 3.45 0.78 -5.03
CA ILE A 634 2.13 1.37 -4.80
C ILE A 634 2.28 2.88 -4.84
N PRO A 635 1.89 3.54 -5.95
CA PRO A 635 1.77 4.97 -5.98
C PRO A 635 0.56 5.42 -5.18
N PHE A 636 0.72 6.51 -4.44
CA PHE A 636 -0.36 7.07 -3.63
C PHE A 636 -1.28 7.98 -4.44
N GLU A 637 -0.92 8.31 -5.69
CA GLU A 637 -1.79 9.07 -6.59
C GLU A 637 -3.17 8.38 -6.69
N GLY A 638 -3.26 7.10 -7.06
CA GLY A 638 -4.58 6.45 -7.17
C GLY A 638 -5.35 6.28 -5.85
N LEU A 639 -4.71 6.57 -4.70
CA LEU A 639 -5.17 6.26 -3.35
C LEU A 639 -5.47 7.49 -2.49
N LEU A 640 -5.31 8.70 -3.02
CA LEU A 640 -5.50 9.96 -2.28
C LEU A 640 -6.37 10.96 -3.06
N PRO A 641 -7.11 11.86 -2.38
CA PRO A 641 -7.88 12.91 -3.03
C PRO A 641 -7.02 14.03 -3.63
N ASN A 642 -5.71 13.98 -3.36
CA ASN A 642 -4.68 14.83 -3.96
C ASN A 642 -3.76 13.98 -4.84
N ASP A 643 -3.27 14.56 -5.92
CA ASP A 643 -2.17 14.06 -6.72
C ASP A 643 -0.86 14.15 -5.93
N THR A 644 -0.02 13.14 -6.09
CA THR A 644 1.24 13.00 -5.38
C THR A 644 2.21 12.16 -6.20
N LYS A 645 3.50 12.48 -6.11
CA LYS A 645 4.59 11.68 -6.67
C LYS A 645 5.03 10.53 -5.76
N LEU A 646 4.40 10.35 -4.60
CA LEU A 646 4.79 9.31 -3.65
C LEU A 646 4.51 7.91 -4.19
N VAL A 647 5.50 7.05 -4.01
CA VAL A 647 5.44 5.62 -4.27
C VAL A 647 6.02 4.89 -3.06
N THR A 648 5.34 3.86 -2.56
CA THR A 648 5.90 2.91 -1.58
C THR A 648 6.12 1.56 -2.23
N GLY A 649 7.17 0.85 -1.84
CA GLY A 649 7.47 -0.49 -2.35
C GLY A 649 7.51 -1.53 -1.25
N PHE A 650 7.12 -2.76 -1.57
CA PHE A 650 7.34 -3.95 -0.75
C PHE A 650 7.96 -5.03 -1.61
N SER A 651 8.90 -5.80 -1.06
CA SER A 651 9.48 -6.94 -1.74
C SER A 651 9.54 -8.16 -0.82
N LEU A 652 9.41 -9.32 -1.42
CA LEU A 652 9.47 -10.62 -0.76
C LEU A 652 10.47 -11.50 -1.50
N SER A 653 11.37 -12.13 -0.76
CA SER A 653 12.33 -13.10 -1.30
C SER A 653 12.39 -14.31 -0.37
N PRO A 654 12.60 -15.54 -0.86
CA PRO A 654 12.69 -16.71 0.01
C PRO A 654 13.74 -16.56 1.11
N TRP A 655 14.89 -15.96 0.78
CA TRP A 655 16.02 -15.76 1.68
C TRP A 655 16.74 -14.47 1.31
N THR A 656 17.20 -13.69 2.29
CA THR A 656 18.07 -12.54 2.03
C THR A 656 19.52 -13.01 2.02
N ARG A 657 20.14 -13.15 0.83
CA ARG A 657 21.52 -13.64 0.65
C ARG A 657 22.34 -12.77 -0.31
N ASP A 658 23.61 -13.11 -0.46
CA ASP A 658 24.65 -12.31 -1.09
C ASP A 658 24.81 -12.43 -2.63
N PRO A 659 24.46 -13.56 -3.30
CA PRO A 659 24.60 -13.65 -4.76
C PRO A 659 23.76 -12.61 -5.49
N GLY A 660 24.33 -11.95 -6.51
CA GLY A 660 23.57 -11.11 -7.44
C GLY A 660 23.06 -9.80 -6.86
N GLN A 661 23.60 -9.37 -5.72
CA GLN A 661 23.17 -8.15 -5.02
C GLN A 661 23.76 -6.89 -5.67
N MET A 662 22.93 -5.85 -5.74
CA MET A 662 23.29 -4.55 -6.33
C MET A 662 23.39 -3.49 -5.23
N VAL A 663 24.24 -2.48 -5.42
CA VAL A 663 24.25 -1.28 -4.57
C VAL A 663 22.97 -0.49 -4.83
N TYR A 664 22.37 0.05 -3.77
CA TYR A 664 21.25 0.97 -3.91
C TYR A 664 21.79 2.39 -4.03
N SER A 665 21.62 3.02 -5.20
CA SER A 665 21.88 4.44 -5.39
C SER A 665 20.57 5.22 -5.19
N PRO A 666 20.53 6.26 -4.33
CA PRO A 666 19.34 7.10 -4.14
C PRO A 666 18.87 7.83 -5.40
N VAL A 667 19.74 7.96 -6.40
CA VAL A 667 19.41 8.51 -7.72
C VAL A 667 19.72 7.45 -8.76
N ASP A 668 18.69 6.82 -9.30
CA ASP A 668 18.77 5.94 -10.47
C ASP A 668 18.10 6.63 -11.66
N LEU A 669 18.84 6.82 -12.75
CA LEU A 669 18.38 7.57 -13.91
C LEU A 669 17.21 6.88 -14.60
N TYR A 670 17.23 5.55 -14.72
CA TYR A 670 16.15 4.83 -15.39
C TYR A 670 14.87 4.92 -14.57
N GLN A 671 14.90 4.61 -13.27
CA GLN A 671 13.73 4.71 -12.39
C GLN A 671 13.15 6.13 -12.36
N MET A 672 14.01 7.15 -12.39
CA MET A 672 13.59 8.55 -12.41
C MET A 672 12.93 8.97 -13.73
N LEU A 673 13.46 8.52 -14.87
CA LEU A 673 13.07 8.99 -16.20
C LEU A 673 12.12 8.05 -16.94
N GLU A 674 11.90 6.82 -16.48
CA GLU A 674 10.99 5.85 -17.09
C GLU A 674 9.58 6.44 -17.24
N LYS A 675 8.97 6.93 -16.14
CA LYS A 675 7.62 7.48 -16.20
C LYS A 675 7.51 8.62 -17.23
N PRO A 676 8.28 9.72 -17.14
CA PRO A 676 8.06 10.83 -18.05
C PRO A 676 8.55 10.57 -19.49
N LEU A 677 9.65 9.83 -19.73
CA LEU A 677 10.18 9.59 -21.08
C LEU A 677 9.56 8.40 -21.81
N MET A 678 9.26 7.31 -21.10
CA MET A 678 8.84 6.05 -21.70
C MET A 678 7.32 5.84 -21.60
N LEU A 679 6.65 6.50 -20.65
CA LEU A 679 5.22 6.35 -20.41
C LEU A 679 4.47 7.63 -20.78
N ASP A 680 4.59 8.70 -20.01
CA ASP A 680 3.74 9.89 -20.16
C ASP A 680 3.88 10.56 -21.54
N MET A 681 5.10 10.67 -22.07
CA MET A 681 5.35 11.29 -23.38
C MET A 681 4.73 10.50 -24.54
N HIS A 682 4.58 9.19 -24.38
CA HIS A 682 4.08 8.27 -25.41
C HIS A 682 2.68 7.71 -25.07
N ASP A 683 2.05 8.20 -24.00
CA ASP A 683 0.71 7.78 -23.65
C ASP A 683 -0.29 8.45 -24.60
N ARG A 684 -0.78 7.67 -25.56
CA ARG A 684 -1.63 8.11 -26.67
C ARG A 684 -0.96 9.19 -27.54
N ASP A 685 -1.27 10.45 -27.28
CA ASP A 685 -0.77 11.65 -27.97
C ASP A 685 0.11 12.52 -27.07
N GLY A 686 0.44 12.06 -25.85
CA GLY A 686 1.23 12.80 -24.86
C GLY A 686 0.48 13.97 -24.20
N LEU A 687 -0.83 14.10 -24.45
CA LEU A 687 -1.71 15.16 -23.92
C LEU A 687 -2.80 14.63 -22.98
N VAL A 688 -2.65 13.42 -22.46
CA VAL A 688 -3.57 12.83 -21.47
C VAL A 688 -3.72 13.76 -20.26
N ARG A 689 -4.95 14.14 -19.90
CA ARG A 689 -5.28 15.07 -18.79
C ARG A 689 -4.64 16.46 -18.89
N PHE A 690 -4.24 16.90 -20.08
CA PHE A 690 -3.56 18.19 -20.26
C PHE A 690 -4.39 19.37 -19.70
N GLY A 691 -5.72 19.35 -19.85
CA GLY A 691 -6.62 20.40 -19.38
C GLY A 691 -7.16 20.27 -17.95
N ASP A 692 -6.63 19.39 -17.09
CA ASP A 692 -7.30 18.93 -15.85
C ASP A 692 -8.68 18.30 -16.10
N MET A 693 -8.92 17.79 -17.31
CA MET A 693 -10.17 17.13 -17.71
C MET A 693 -9.87 15.67 -18.09
N GLU A 694 -10.81 14.77 -17.83
CA GLU A 694 -10.77 13.40 -18.38
C GLU A 694 -11.27 13.43 -19.84
N ASP A 695 -10.40 13.82 -20.74
CA ASP A 695 -10.64 13.90 -22.19
C ASP A 695 -10.29 12.60 -22.92
N ASP A 696 -10.24 11.50 -22.17
CA ASP A 696 -9.78 10.20 -22.63
C ASP A 696 -10.90 9.29 -23.20
N TYR A 697 -12.17 9.66 -23.07
CA TYR A 697 -13.33 8.85 -23.45
C TYR A 697 -14.50 9.69 -24.02
N ASN A 698 -15.19 9.16 -25.04
CA ASN A 698 -16.49 9.65 -25.55
C ASN A 698 -17.68 9.26 -24.66
N LEU A 699 -17.44 8.71 -23.46
CA LEU A 699 -18.52 8.44 -22.53
C LEU A 699 -18.80 9.72 -21.75
N PRO A 700 -20.08 10.13 -21.64
CA PRO A 700 -20.42 11.26 -20.80
C PRO A 700 -19.89 10.96 -19.40
N TYR A 701 -19.18 11.94 -18.84
CA TYR A 701 -18.92 12.02 -17.41
C TYR A 701 -20.24 11.72 -16.70
N LEU A 702 -20.36 10.48 -16.18
CA LEU A 702 -21.46 10.08 -15.33
C LEU A 702 -21.21 10.85 -14.04
N GLY A 703 -21.86 12.01 -13.95
CA GLY A 703 -21.63 13.05 -12.94
C GLY A 703 -21.30 12.49 -11.57
N SER A 704 -20.46 13.21 -10.82
CA SER A 704 -20.02 12.87 -9.46
C SER A 704 -20.90 11.82 -8.79
N PRO A 705 -20.47 10.56 -8.73
CA PRO A 705 -21.11 9.61 -7.83
C PRO A 705 -21.08 10.24 -6.43
N LEU A 706 -22.10 9.98 -5.61
CA LEU A 706 -22.33 10.52 -4.25
C LEU A 706 -21.14 10.47 -3.26
N TRP A 707 -19.98 9.98 -3.69
CA TRP A 707 -18.63 10.08 -3.15
C TRP A 707 -18.03 11.49 -3.13
N ASP A 708 -18.77 12.56 -3.42
CA ASP A 708 -18.18 13.90 -3.43
C ASP A 708 -17.57 14.33 -2.08
N ARG A 709 -17.99 13.79 -0.91
CA ARG A 709 -17.40 14.13 0.42
C ARG A 709 -17.48 13.09 1.57
N PRO A 710 -17.37 11.75 1.38
CA PRO A 710 -17.36 10.83 2.53
C PRO A 710 -15.98 10.78 3.20
N PHE A 711 -14.88 10.82 2.42
CA PHE A 711 -13.52 10.78 2.96
C PHE A 711 -13.07 12.12 3.58
N GLU A 712 -13.68 13.25 3.19
CA GLU A 712 -13.46 14.55 3.85
C GLU A 712 -13.91 14.57 5.31
N ASN A 713 -14.81 13.65 5.71
CA ASN A 713 -15.41 13.59 7.06
C ASN A 713 -14.95 12.39 7.88
N ILE A 714 -14.24 11.43 7.28
CA ILE A 714 -13.61 10.31 8.00
C ILE A 714 -12.47 10.81 8.91
N GLY A 715 -12.08 12.08 8.77
CA GLY A 715 -11.03 12.67 9.56
C GLY A 715 -11.18 14.11 10.01
N ARG A 716 -12.39 14.63 10.18
CA ARG A 716 -12.57 15.93 10.85
C ARG A 716 -12.76 15.70 12.34
N MET A 717 -11.74 15.95 13.17
CA MET A 717 -11.88 16.05 14.63
C MET A 717 -10.93 17.10 15.20
N THR A 718 -11.38 18.30 15.55
CA THR A 718 -10.47 19.31 16.08
C THR A 718 -9.79 18.88 17.42
N LEU A 719 -8.63 19.47 17.78
CA LEU A 719 -7.99 19.37 19.10
C LEU A 719 -8.89 20.02 20.16
N GLN A 720 -9.81 20.88 19.71
CA GLN A 720 -10.93 21.38 20.47
C GLN A 720 -12.02 20.31 20.64
N ASP A 721 -12.24 19.39 19.70
CA ASP A 721 -13.08 18.18 19.88
C ASP A 721 -12.42 17.10 20.76
N TRP A 722 -11.08 17.04 20.80
CA TRP A 722 -10.34 16.28 21.83
C TRP A 722 -10.40 16.96 23.19
N GLY A 723 -10.33 18.30 23.23
CA GLY A 723 -10.54 19.12 24.42
C GLY A 723 -11.99 19.11 24.89
N ASP A 724 -12.96 18.96 23.99
CA ASP A 724 -14.41 18.89 24.22
C ASP A 724 -14.87 17.44 24.41
N GLY A 725 -14.08 16.44 24.00
CA GLY A 725 -14.20 15.03 24.38
C GLY A 725 -13.57 14.76 25.75
N ALA A 726 -12.43 15.39 26.04
CA ALA A 726 -11.81 15.42 27.37
C ALA A 726 -12.53 16.36 28.34
N SER A 727 -13.25 17.38 27.87
CA SER A 727 -14.14 18.23 28.67
C SER A 727 -15.64 17.85 28.55
N ALA A 728 -15.99 16.89 27.68
CA ALA A 728 -17.18 16.05 27.87
C ALA A 728 -16.98 15.08 29.04
N LEU A 729 -15.73 14.87 29.48
CA LEU A 729 -15.38 14.39 30.81
C LEU A 729 -15.30 15.54 31.87
N GLY A 730 -15.78 16.74 31.54
CA GLY A 730 -15.81 17.92 32.42
C GLY A 730 -17.19 18.60 32.55
N GLY A 731 -18.19 18.17 31.77
CA GLY A 731 -19.58 18.63 31.89
C GLY A 731 -20.37 17.78 32.89
N SER A 732 -20.70 18.37 34.05
CA SER A 732 -21.68 17.95 35.08
C SER A 732 -22.06 16.45 35.12
N GLY A 733 -21.11 15.57 35.44
CA GLY A 733 -21.39 14.13 35.66
C GLY A 733 -20.20 13.20 35.37
N ALA A 734 -19.16 13.69 34.71
CA ALA A 734 -18.03 12.86 34.31
C ALA A 734 -17.15 12.32 35.46
N LEU A 735 -17.02 13.08 36.55
CA LEU A 735 -16.34 12.59 37.74
C LEU A 735 -17.18 11.49 38.42
N GLU A 736 -18.50 11.59 38.35
CA GLU A 736 -19.43 10.56 38.82
C GLU A 736 -19.39 9.32 37.91
N THR A 737 -19.39 9.47 36.58
CA THR A 737 -19.23 8.38 35.62
C THR A 737 -17.86 7.71 35.71
N ALA A 738 -16.79 8.47 35.93
CA ALA A 738 -15.45 7.94 36.16
C ALA A 738 -15.38 7.21 37.50
N LEU A 739 -15.96 7.74 38.57
CA LEU A 739 -16.03 7.07 39.88
C LEU A 739 -16.90 5.82 39.84
N ILE A 740 -18.03 5.84 39.13
CA ILE A 740 -18.90 4.67 38.91
C ILE A 740 -18.16 3.64 38.06
N GLY A 741 -17.50 4.07 36.97
CA GLY A 741 -16.69 3.20 36.12
C GLY A 741 -15.53 2.54 36.88
N THR A 742 -14.77 3.32 37.64
CA THR A 742 -13.72 2.83 38.54
C THR A 742 -14.30 1.92 39.62
N GLY A 743 -15.44 2.27 40.21
CA GLY A 743 -16.14 1.44 41.20
C GLY A 743 -16.58 0.09 40.62
N ILE A 744 -17.15 0.06 39.42
CA ILE A 744 -17.55 -1.16 38.70
C ILE A 744 -16.33 -2.03 38.36
N VAL A 745 -15.21 -1.42 37.94
CA VAL A 745 -13.96 -2.14 37.68
C VAL A 745 -13.36 -2.71 38.97
N LEU A 746 -13.38 -1.95 40.07
CA LEU A 746 -12.88 -2.43 41.37
C LEU A 746 -13.76 -3.54 41.97
N VAL A 747 -15.09 -3.43 41.85
CA VAL A 747 -16.02 -4.47 42.28
C VAL A 747 -15.87 -5.74 41.44
N SER A 748 -15.71 -5.61 40.11
CA SER A 748 -15.45 -6.77 39.26
C SER A 748 -14.08 -7.41 39.53
N ALA A 749 -13.08 -6.62 39.92
CA ALA A 749 -11.76 -7.15 40.30
C ALA A 749 -11.83 -8.06 41.54
N ALA A 750 -12.74 -7.81 42.48
CA ALA A 750 -13.00 -8.72 43.60
C ALA A 750 -13.52 -10.09 43.14
N GLY A 751 -14.14 -10.17 41.96
CA GLY A 751 -14.64 -11.39 41.34
C GLY A 751 -13.61 -12.16 40.52
N ASP A 752 -12.47 -11.57 40.16
CA ASP A 752 -11.48 -12.14 39.22
C ASP A 752 -11.08 -13.58 39.59
N ARG A 753 -10.73 -13.83 40.85
CA ARG A 753 -10.31 -15.16 41.32
C ARG A 753 -11.44 -16.16 41.38
N SER A 754 -12.66 -15.73 41.72
CA SER A 754 -13.82 -16.62 41.85
C SER A 754 -14.33 -17.04 40.47
N VAL A 755 -14.32 -16.12 39.51
CA VAL A 755 -14.71 -16.39 38.12
C VAL A 755 -13.68 -17.25 37.41
N ASP A 756 -12.38 -16.99 37.56
CA ASP A 756 -11.34 -17.86 36.98
C ASP A 756 -11.44 -19.29 37.52
N LYS A 757 -11.64 -19.48 38.84
CA LYS A 757 -11.90 -20.81 39.43
C LYS A 757 -13.15 -21.48 38.88
N PHE A 758 -14.21 -20.72 38.61
CA PHE A 758 -15.43 -21.25 38.00
C PHE A 758 -15.17 -21.74 36.56
N VAL A 759 -14.43 -20.95 35.76
CA VAL A 759 -14.05 -21.31 34.40
C VAL A 759 -13.16 -22.55 34.39
N GLN A 760 -12.15 -22.62 35.26
CA GLN A 760 -11.28 -23.79 35.40
C GLN A 760 -12.05 -25.08 35.70
N ARG A 761 -13.07 -25.02 36.57
CA ARG A 761 -13.92 -26.18 36.91
C ARG A 761 -14.78 -26.68 35.75
N HIS A 762 -15.06 -25.83 34.75
CA HIS A 762 -15.91 -26.15 33.60
C HIS A 762 -15.11 -26.15 32.29
N ALA A 763 -13.79 -26.14 32.36
CA ALA A 763 -12.90 -26.20 31.20
C ALA A 763 -13.13 -27.50 30.40
N GLY A 764 -13.22 -27.39 29.08
CA GLY A 764 -13.52 -28.52 28.18
C GLY A 764 -15.01 -28.90 28.10
N SER A 765 -15.92 -28.12 28.71
CA SER A 765 -17.35 -28.28 28.46
C SER A 765 -17.74 -27.62 27.13
N THR A 766 -18.69 -28.22 26.41
CA THR A 766 -19.18 -27.71 25.12
C THR A 766 -19.65 -26.25 25.20
N ALA A 767 -20.20 -25.83 26.34
CA ALA A 767 -20.62 -24.45 26.57
C ALA A 767 -19.43 -23.47 26.68
N MET A 768 -18.35 -23.85 27.36
CA MET A 768 -17.15 -23.01 27.48
C MET A 768 -16.38 -22.92 26.17
N ASP A 769 -16.28 -24.02 25.42
CA ASP A 769 -15.61 -24.05 24.12
C ASP A 769 -16.39 -23.23 23.08
N ALA A 770 -17.72 -23.32 23.08
CA ALA A 770 -18.58 -22.49 22.24
C ALA A 770 -18.44 -21.00 22.58
N ALA A 771 -18.46 -20.64 23.87
CA ALA A 771 -18.26 -19.25 24.30
C ALA A 771 -16.88 -18.71 23.89
N ALA A 772 -15.81 -19.49 24.10
CA ALA A 772 -14.45 -19.12 23.73
C ALA A 772 -14.29 -18.90 22.22
N SER A 773 -14.86 -19.80 21.41
CA SER A 773 -14.87 -19.72 19.95
C SER A 773 -15.65 -18.48 19.46
N LEU A 774 -16.87 -18.27 19.98
CA LEU A 774 -17.70 -17.11 19.61
C LEU A 774 -17.02 -15.79 19.94
N GLY A 775 -16.44 -15.65 21.15
CA GLY A 775 -15.74 -14.42 21.54
C GLY A 775 -14.49 -14.12 20.72
N LYS A 776 -13.91 -15.12 20.04
CA LYS A 776 -12.76 -14.94 19.13
C LYS A 776 -13.20 -14.34 17.80
N TRP A 777 -14.34 -14.77 17.26
CA TRP A 777 -14.85 -14.36 15.96
C TRP A 777 -15.62 -13.05 15.98
N LEU A 778 -16.26 -12.74 17.10
CA LEU A 778 -17.20 -11.62 17.20
C LEU A 778 -16.63 -10.24 16.84
N PRO A 779 -15.40 -9.85 17.22
CA PRO A 779 -14.83 -8.57 16.81
C PRO A 779 -14.64 -8.46 15.30
N PHE A 780 -14.24 -9.56 14.66
CA PHE A 780 -14.05 -9.61 13.21
C PHE A 780 -15.39 -9.56 12.47
N ALA A 781 -16.41 -10.25 12.99
CA ALA A 781 -17.77 -10.17 12.48
C ALA A 781 -18.35 -8.76 12.63
N ALA A 782 -18.11 -8.10 13.77
CA ALA A 782 -18.54 -6.72 14.03
C ALA A 782 -17.85 -5.73 13.07
N ILE A 783 -16.52 -5.80 12.93
CA ILE A 783 -15.78 -4.94 11.99
C ILE A 783 -16.20 -5.22 10.54
N GLY A 784 -16.34 -6.49 10.16
CA GLY A 784 -16.80 -6.89 8.84
C GLY A 784 -18.20 -6.35 8.55
N GLY A 785 -19.14 -6.51 9.48
CA GLY A 785 -20.50 -5.96 9.40
C GLY A 785 -20.52 -4.43 9.32
N ALA A 786 -19.69 -3.74 10.10
CA ALA A 786 -19.54 -2.28 10.05
C ALA A 786 -18.92 -1.81 8.73
N GLY A 787 -17.95 -2.55 8.18
CA GLY A 787 -17.38 -2.38 6.85
C GLY A 787 -18.43 -2.48 5.75
N LEU A 788 -19.23 -3.55 5.78
CA LEU A 788 -20.33 -3.74 4.83
C LEU A 788 -21.39 -2.64 4.96
N ALA A 789 -21.75 -2.25 6.19
CA ALA A 789 -22.68 -1.15 6.45
C ALA A 789 -22.13 0.16 5.88
N ALA A 790 -20.85 0.49 6.11
CA ALA A 790 -20.16 1.68 5.60
C ALA A 790 -20.20 1.77 4.06
N LEU A 791 -20.21 0.62 3.38
CA LEU A 791 -20.25 0.50 1.92
C LEU A 791 -21.68 0.53 1.34
N SER A 792 -22.72 0.67 2.16
CA SER A 792 -24.12 0.69 1.69
C SER A 792 -24.45 1.95 0.89
N GLU A 793 -24.73 1.79 -0.41
CA GLU A 793 -25.09 2.90 -1.32
C GLU A 793 -26.53 3.39 -1.17
N GLN A 794 -27.44 2.52 -0.73
CA GLN A 794 -28.88 2.79 -0.71
C GLN A 794 -29.36 3.43 0.60
N ASP A 795 -28.64 3.20 1.70
CA ASP A 795 -29.01 3.67 3.04
C ASP A 795 -27.88 4.51 3.66
N LYS A 796 -28.04 5.83 3.56
CA LYS A 796 -27.10 6.80 4.13
C LYS A 796 -27.01 6.74 5.65
N ARG A 797 -28.07 6.34 6.35
CA ARG A 797 -28.06 6.19 7.81
C ARG A 797 -27.20 4.99 8.20
N LEU A 798 -27.35 3.87 7.48
CA LEU A 798 -26.55 2.66 7.68
C LEU A 798 -25.07 2.87 7.35
N SER A 799 -24.77 3.50 6.21
CA SER A 799 -23.40 3.86 5.82
C SER A 799 -22.74 4.77 6.85
N ASN A 800 -23.45 5.79 7.31
CA ASN A 800 -22.91 6.69 8.33
C ASN A 800 -22.62 6.00 9.65
N THR A 801 -23.47 5.06 10.05
CA THR A 801 -23.28 4.30 11.29
C THR A 801 -22.12 3.32 11.18
N GLY A 802 -21.98 2.64 10.03
CA GLY A 802 -20.87 1.73 9.75
C GLY A 802 -19.52 2.44 9.78
N ILE A 803 -19.42 3.64 9.21
CA ILE A 803 -18.17 4.41 9.25
C ILE A 803 -17.83 4.83 10.69
N ALA A 804 -18.81 5.34 11.46
CA ALA A 804 -18.59 5.71 12.87
C ALA A 804 -18.12 4.51 13.71
N ALA A 805 -18.69 3.33 13.45
CA ALA A 805 -18.32 2.07 14.08
C ALA A 805 -16.88 1.62 13.73
N ILE A 806 -16.45 1.77 12.48
CA ILE A 806 -15.06 1.48 12.08
C ILE A 806 -14.07 2.42 12.78
N GLN A 807 -14.38 3.72 12.81
CA GLN A 807 -13.53 4.73 13.46
C GLN A 807 -13.42 4.47 14.97
N ALA A 808 -14.54 4.14 15.62
CA ALA A 808 -14.57 3.75 17.03
C ALA A 808 -13.76 2.49 17.28
N GLY A 809 -13.91 1.45 16.44
CA GLY A 809 -13.15 0.21 16.55
C GLY A 809 -11.64 0.41 16.41
N ALA A 810 -11.20 1.19 15.42
CA ALA A 810 -9.79 1.48 15.19
C ALA A 810 -9.18 2.32 16.33
N SER A 811 -9.88 3.35 16.79
CA SER A 811 -9.42 4.22 17.88
C SER A 811 -9.37 3.47 19.22
N GLY A 812 -10.40 2.66 19.49
CA GLY A 812 -10.46 1.78 20.65
C GLY A 812 -9.32 0.75 20.64
N LEU A 813 -8.98 0.18 19.48
CA LEU A 813 -7.84 -0.73 19.36
C LEU A 813 -6.51 -0.02 19.65
N PHE A 814 -6.29 1.18 19.09
CA PHE A 814 -5.06 1.93 19.32
C PHE A 814 -4.87 2.30 20.78
N ALA A 815 -5.92 2.85 21.42
CA ALA A 815 -5.90 3.13 22.86
C ALA A 815 -5.66 1.86 23.69
N ASN A 816 -6.29 0.75 23.31
CA ASN A 816 -6.11 -0.53 23.97
C ASN A 816 -4.66 -1.02 23.92
N LEU A 817 -3.98 -0.92 22.78
CA LEU A 817 -2.57 -1.30 22.62
C LEU A 817 -1.66 -0.45 23.52
N GLY A 818 -1.90 0.87 23.59
CA GLY A 818 -1.17 1.77 24.48
C GLY A 818 -1.34 1.43 25.96
N ILE A 819 -2.59 1.21 26.40
CA ILE A 819 -2.88 0.86 27.80
C ILE A 819 -2.31 -0.53 28.13
N LYS A 820 -2.41 -1.51 27.21
CA LYS A 820 -1.83 -2.85 27.40
C LYS A 820 -0.34 -2.79 27.69
N TYR A 821 0.39 -2.06 26.86
CA TYR A 821 1.84 -1.89 27.02
C TYR A 821 2.19 -1.14 28.32
N ALA A 822 1.42 -0.10 28.67
CA ALA A 822 1.65 0.69 29.88
C ALA A 822 1.34 -0.08 31.18
N VAL A 823 0.31 -0.93 31.20
CA VAL A 823 -0.14 -1.62 32.43
C VAL A 823 0.55 -2.97 32.62
N GLY A 824 0.74 -3.76 31.55
CA GLY A 824 1.52 -5.00 31.63
C GLY A 824 0.94 -6.08 32.55
N ARG A 825 -0.38 -6.13 32.79
CA ARG A 825 -1.02 -7.10 33.70
C ARG A 825 -0.87 -8.55 33.20
N ALA A 826 -0.56 -9.49 34.09
CA ALA A 826 -0.53 -10.92 33.76
C ALA A 826 -1.93 -11.51 33.47
N ARG A 827 -1.99 -12.51 32.60
CA ARG A 827 -3.21 -13.21 32.22
C ARG A 827 -3.56 -14.31 33.23
N PRO A 828 -4.83 -14.75 33.28
CA PRO A 828 -5.22 -15.91 34.08
C PRO A 828 -4.44 -17.18 33.73
N GLU A 829 -4.12 -17.39 32.44
CA GLU A 829 -3.34 -18.54 31.96
C GLU A 829 -1.87 -18.56 32.40
N ASP A 830 -1.31 -17.42 32.84
CA ASP A 830 0.08 -17.34 33.31
C ASP A 830 0.27 -17.86 34.74
N GLU A 831 -0.82 -18.13 35.47
CA GLU A 831 -0.84 -18.61 36.87
C GLU A 831 -0.14 -17.70 37.91
N LYS A 832 0.28 -16.49 37.52
CA LYS A 832 0.90 -15.48 38.40
C LYS A 832 -0.11 -14.71 39.28
N GLY A 833 -1.40 -14.83 38.98
CA GLY A 833 -2.50 -14.19 39.70
C GLY A 833 -2.84 -12.77 39.21
N PRO A 834 -4.01 -12.22 39.63
CA PRO A 834 -4.58 -10.99 39.06
C PRO A 834 -3.89 -9.69 39.48
N ALA A 835 -2.93 -9.75 40.42
CA ALA A 835 -2.23 -8.57 40.94
C ALA A 835 -0.80 -8.44 40.40
N ASP A 836 -0.42 -9.27 39.44
CA ASP A 836 0.90 -9.23 38.80
C ASP A 836 0.89 -8.28 37.61
N PHE A 837 1.77 -7.28 37.66
CA PHE A 837 1.89 -6.22 36.67
C PHE A 837 3.36 -6.03 36.29
N GLU A 838 3.65 -6.06 35.00
CA GLU A 838 4.97 -5.82 34.43
C GLU A 838 4.91 -4.66 33.41
N PRO A 839 4.78 -3.39 33.87
CA PRO A 839 4.68 -2.22 33.00
C PRO A 839 5.80 -2.13 31.96
N PHE A 840 5.46 -1.78 30.72
CA PHE A 840 6.37 -1.53 29.59
C PHE A 840 7.23 -2.72 29.13
N LYS A 841 7.03 -3.90 29.70
CA LYS A 841 7.81 -5.11 29.39
C LYS A 841 7.04 -6.14 28.59
N ARG A 842 5.72 -5.97 28.48
CA ARG A 842 4.81 -7.00 27.98
C ARG A 842 3.88 -6.49 26.89
N SER A 843 3.97 -7.06 25.69
CA SER A 843 3.08 -6.74 24.55
C SER A 843 1.82 -7.62 24.49
N ASP A 844 1.81 -8.77 25.18
CA ASP A 844 0.70 -9.72 25.26
C ASP A 844 -0.11 -9.58 26.57
N ALA A 845 -0.06 -8.43 27.25
CA ALA A 845 -0.71 -8.20 28.54
C ALA A 845 -2.23 -8.43 28.57
N SER A 846 -2.76 -8.76 29.75
CA SER A 846 -4.18 -9.04 30.01
C SER A 846 -5.04 -7.77 30.00
N PHE A 847 -4.65 -6.72 30.69
CA PHE A 847 -5.45 -5.49 30.80
C PHE A 847 -5.04 -4.46 29.75
N PRO A 848 -5.97 -3.84 29.00
CA PRO A 848 -7.36 -4.24 28.73
C PRO A 848 -7.47 -5.30 27.61
N SER A 849 -8.65 -5.87 27.39
CA SER A 849 -8.94 -6.81 26.31
C SER A 849 -9.24 -6.12 24.97
N SER A 850 -8.44 -6.43 23.95
CA SER A 850 -8.60 -5.85 22.60
C SER A 850 -9.89 -6.32 21.93
N HIS A 851 -10.24 -7.60 22.04
CA HIS A 851 -11.44 -8.17 21.44
C HIS A 851 -12.71 -7.54 22.01
N VAL A 852 -12.75 -7.34 23.33
CA VAL A 852 -13.89 -6.71 24.01
C VAL A 852 -13.98 -5.22 23.65
N THR A 853 -12.86 -4.49 23.73
CA THR A 853 -12.83 -3.05 23.43
C THR A 853 -13.32 -2.77 22.01
N VAL A 854 -12.81 -3.52 21.03
CA VAL A 854 -13.19 -3.36 19.61
C VAL A 854 -14.66 -3.71 19.39
N THR A 855 -15.14 -4.83 19.95
CA THR A 855 -16.53 -5.27 19.74
C THR A 855 -17.51 -4.25 20.30
N TRP A 856 -17.28 -3.76 21.52
CA TRP A 856 -18.12 -2.74 22.14
C TRP A 856 -18.06 -1.40 21.41
N ALA A 857 -16.86 -0.99 20.95
CA ALA A 857 -16.69 0.24 20.18
C ALA A 857 -17.42 0.22 18.84
N VAL A 858 -17.39 -0.92 18.14
CA VAL A 858 -18.04 -1.09 16.83
C VAL A 858 -19.56 -1.22 16.96
N LEU A 859 -20.07 -1.94 17.96
CA LEU A 859 -21.52 -2.16 18.11
C LEU A 859 -22.27 -0.98 18.73
N THR A 860 -21.60 -0.13 19.52
CA THR A 860 -22.24 0.99 20.23
C THR A 860 -22.88 2.03 19.28
N PRO A 861 -22.24 2.47 18.19
CA PRO A 861 -22.89 3.36 17.21
C PRO A 861 -24.17 2.77 16.63
N PHE A 862 -24.21 1.48 16.33
CA PHE A 862 -25.42 0.81 15.84
C PHE A 862 -26.49 0.72 16.93
N ALA A 863 -26.11 0.37 18.16
CA ALA A 863 -27.02 0.29 19.30
C ALA A 863 -27.71 1.62 19.57
N LYS A 864 -26.96 2.73 19.49
CA LYS A 864 -27.51 4.08 19.70
C LYS A 864 -28.24 4.64 18.48
N GLU A 865 -27.75 4.39 17.26
CA GLU A 865 -28.40 4.88 16.04
C GLU A 865 -29.78 4.29 15.85
N TYR A 866 -29.92 2.98 16.07
CA TYR A 866 -31.13 2.21 15.75
C TYR A 866 -31.99 1.91 16.98
N ASP A 867 -31.67 2.50 18.14
CA ASP A 867 -32.33 2.20 19.41
C ASP A 867 -32.41 0.68 19.69
N ALA A 868 -31.26 0.03 19.52
CA ALA A 868 -31.11 -1.42 19.51
C ALA A 868 -30.25 -1.89 20.71
N PRO A 869 -30.75 -1.79 21.96
CA PRO A 869 -29.97 -2.10 23.16
C PRO A 869 -29.56 -3.58 23.25
N TRP A 870 -30.24 -4.47 22.53
CA TRP A 870 -29.87 -5.90 22.43
C TRP A 870 -28.46 -6.12 21.86
N LEU A 871 -27.91 -5.16 21.11
CA LEU A 871 -26.54 -5.22 20.60
C LEU A 871 -25.48 -5.19 21.72
N TYR A 872 -25.81 -4.64 22.89
CA TYR A 872 -24.92 -4.73 24.07
C TYR A 872 -24.89 -6.13 24.67
N ALA A 873 -25.98 -6.89 24.57
CA ALA A 873 -25.99 -8.30 24.95
C ALA A 873 -25.13 -9.13 23.98
N VAL A 874 -25.14 -8.79 22.68
CA VAL A 874 -24.21 -9.37 21.70
C VAL A 874 -22.77 -9.01 22.06
N ALA A 875 -22.48 -7.74 22.35
CA ALA A 875 -21.13 -7.31 22.75
C ALA A 875 -20.62 -8.03 24.01
N ALA A 876 -21.50 -8.32 24.98
CA ALA A 876 -21.17 -9.08 26.19
C ALA A 876 -20.76 -10.54 25.92
N LEU A 877 -21.09 -11.11 24.76
CA LEU A 877 -20.58 -12.42 24.35
C LEU A 877 -19.06 -12.38 24.13
N ALA A 878 -18.49 -11.24 23.70
CA ALA A 878 -17.03 -11.08 23.63
C ALA A 878 -16.40 -11.15 25.02
N ASN A 879 -17.01 -10.52 26.03
CA ASN A 879 -16.56 -10.59 27.42
C ASN A 879 -16.54 -12.04 27.91
N THR A 880 -17.66 -12.73 27.73
CA THR A 880 -17.83 -14.13 28.18
C THR A 880 -16.83 -15.04 27.47
N GLY A 881 -16.61 -14.86 26.16
CA GLY A 881 -15.67 -15.69 25.43
C GLY A 881 -14.20 -15.45 25.80
N ARG A 882 -13.81 -14.22 26.13
CA ARG A 882 -12.45 -13.91 26.62
C ARG A 882 -12.18 -14.40 28.04
N ILE A 883 -13.21 -14.44 28.88
CA ILE A 883 -13.17 -15.05 30.22
C ILE A 883 -13.11 -16.57 30.11
N ALA A 884 -13.95 -17.17 29.25
CA ALA A 884 -14.00 -18.62 29.03
C ALA A 884 -12.69 -19.17 28.45
N SER A 885 -12.00 -18.39 27.61
CA SER A 885 -10.68 -18.76 27.08
C SER A 885 -9.53 -18.52 28.07
N ARG A 886 -9.81 -18.02 29.29
CA ARG A 886 -8.81 -17.65 30.32
C ARG A 886 -7.72 -16.68 29.83
N GLU A 887 -8.00 -15.89 28.80
CA GLU A 887 -7.08 -14.87 28.27
C GLU A 887 -7.18 -13.55 29.05
N HIS A 888 -8.30 -13.31 29.75
CA HIS A 888 -8.59 -12.05 30.42
C HIS A 888 -9.32 -12.25 31.76
N TRP A 889 -8.99 -11.43 32.75
CA TRP A 889 -9.73 -11.37 34.01
C TRP A 889 -11.12 -10.72 33.82
N LEU A 890 -12.05 -10.96 34.74
CA LEU A 890 -13.39 -10.38 34.70
C LEU A 890 -13.31 -8.85 34.62
N SER A 891 -12.52 -8.25 35.51
CA SER A 891 -12.28 -6.81 35.56
C SER A 891 -11.65 -6.24 34.29
N ASP A 892 -10.77 -6.99 33.62
CA ASP A 892 -10.19 -6.58 32.34
C ASP A 892 -11.28 -6.41 31.28
N THR A 893 -12.20 -7.37 31.19
CA THR A 893 -13.28 -7.32 30.20
C THR A 893 -14.30 -6.21 30.50
N VAL A 894 -14.59 -5.97 31.78
CA VAL A 894 -15.51 -4.91 32.24
C VAL A 894 -14.93 -3.52 31.97
N ALA A 895 -13.66 -3.30 32.27
CA ALA A 895 -12.97 -2.06 31.90
C ALA A 895 -12.93 -1.86 30.39
N SER A 896 -12.72 -2.94 29.63
CA SER A 896 -12.68 -2.91 28.17
C SER A 896 -14.04 -2.60 27.54
N SER A 897 -15.14 -3.08 28.12
CA SER A 897 -16.49 -2.75 27.64
C SER A 897 -16.82 -1.28 27.88
N LEU A 898 -16.41 -0.71 29.02
CA LEU A 898 -16.58 0.71 29.32
C LEU A 898 -15.76 1.58 28.35
N LEU A 899 -14.50 1.20 28.11
CA LEU A 899 -13.63 1.88 27.15
C LEU A 899 -14.21 1.82 25.73
N GLY A 900 -14.64 0.63 25.29
CA GLY A 900 -15.26 0.44 23.98
C GLY A 900 -16.56 1.25 23.83
N TYR A 901 -17.45 1.20 24.84
CA TYR A 901 -18.67 2.00 24.87
C TYR A 901 -18.37 3.50 24.74
N ALA A 902 -17.37 4.01 25.48
CA ALA A 902 -17.00 5.43 25.44
C ALA A 902 -16.55 5.86 24.05
N PHE A 903 -15.69 5.08 23.39
CA PHE A 903 -15.29 5.37 22.00
C PHE A 903 -16.46 5.29 21.04
N GLY A 904 -17.28 4.23 21.11
CA GLY A 904 -18.44 4.09 20.24
C GLY A 904 -19.46 5.21 20.41
N ASP A 905 -19.71 5.64 21.64
CA ASP A 905 -20.58 6.78 21.93
C ASP A 905 -20.02 8.09 21.37
N PHE A 906 -18.75 8.35 21.61
CA PHE A 906 -18.05 9.54 21.12
C PHE A 906 -18.16 9.68 19.60
N PHE A 907 -17.82 8.64 18.83
CA PHE A 907 -17.89 8.67 17.36
C PHE A 907 -19.33 8.73 16.83
N TRP A 908 -20.31 8.21 17.58
CA TRP A 908 -21.72 8.34 17.25
C TRP A 908 -22.25 9.78 17.46
N GLN A 909 -21.82 10.46 18.53
CA GLN A 909 -22.19 11.86 18.83
C GLN A 909 -21.50 12.85 17.90
N GLU A 910 -20.21 12.65 17.62
CA GLU A 910 -19.42 13.57 16.80
C GLU A 910 -20.03 13.73 15.40
N ARG A 911 -20.50 12.63 14.82
CA ARG A 911 -21.13 12.63 13.49
C ARG A 911 -22.44 13.43 13.41
N ARG A 912 -23.03 13.80 14.55
CA ARG A 912 -24.26 14.60 14.65
C ARG A 912 -23.99 16.09 14.86
N ARG A 913 -22.75 16.52 15.13
CA ARG A 913 -22.40 17.94 15.32
C ARG A 913 -22.13 18.62 13.96
N LYS A 914 -22.48 19.91 13.83
CA LYS A 914 -22.16 20.71 12.62
C LYS A 914 -20.71 21.20 12.68
N PRO A 915 -19.94 21.22 11.56
CA PRO A 915 -18.54 21.60 11.59
C PRO A 915 -18.34 23.08 11.93
N ALA A 916 -17.43 23.38 12.85
CA ALA A 916 -16.86 24.73 13.00
C ALA A 916 -15.49 24.78 12.29
N ASP A 917 -15.31 25.73 11.37
CA ASP A 917 -14.15 25.81 10.46
C ASP A 917 -12.83 26.30 11.13
N LYS A 918 -12.69 26.28 12.45
CA LYS A 918 -11.52 26.84 13.14
C LYS A 918 -11.03 25.94 14.28
N GLY A 919 -10.01 25.13 14.02
CA GLY A 919 -9.33 24.32 15.04
C GLY A 919 -8.41 23.24 14.44
N PRO A 920 -7.51 22.60 15.22
CA PRO A 920 -6.57 21.61 14.69
C PRO A 920 -7.22 20.24 14.47
N GLN A 921 -7.46 19.76 13.25
CA GLN A 921 -8.29 18.56 12.92
C GLN A 921 -7.52 17.23 12.90
N VAL A 922 -8.04 16.16 13.50
CA VAL A 922 -7.47 14.82 13.61
C VAL A 922 -8.14 13.90 12.59
N LEU A 923 -7.37 13.36 11.63
CA LEU A 923 -7.90 12.56 10.53
C LEU A 923 -7.66 11.06 10.69
N VAL A 924 -8.70 10.19 10.75
CA VAL A 924 -8.51 8.73 10.91
C VAL A 924 -8.77 7.99 9.60
N GLY A 925 -7.75 7.55 8.87
CA GLY A 925 -7.88 6.82 7.61
C GLY A 925 -7.38 5.37 7.65
N PRO A 926 -7.49 4.60 6.54
CA PRO A 926 -7.06 3.19 6.43
C PRO A 926 -5.57 2.94 6.73
N ALA A 927 -4.76 4.01 6.83
CA ALA A 927 -3.34 3.97 7.07
C ALA A 927 -2.88 4.73 8.33
N GLY A 928 -3.82 5.13 9.21
CA GLY A 928 -3.52 5.72 10.52
C GLY A 928 -4.26 7.03 10.84
N VAL A 929 -3.80 7.72 11.89
CA VAL A 929 -4.38 8.96 12.44
C VAL A 929 -3.49 10.17 12.09
N ALA A 930 -4.05 11.27 11.57
CA ALA A 930 -3.37 12.51 11.15
C ALA A 930 -3.87 13.73 11.97
N LEU A 931 -3.23 14.91 11.89
CA LEU A 931 -3.49 16.08 12.75
C LEU A 931 -3.27 17.44 12.01
N LYS A 932 -4.23 17.95 11.23
CA LYS A 932 -4.24 19.23 10.49
C LYS A 932 -4.29 20.46 11.42
N TRP A 933 -3.51 21.51 11.18
CA TRP A 933 -3.71 22.85 11.80
C TRP A 933 -3.42 23.95 10.78
N GLU A 934 -4.26 24.98 10.70
CA GLU A 934 -4.04 26.17 9.88
C GLU A 934 -3.62 27.34 10.77
N THR A 935 -2.40 27.85 10.58
CA THR A 935 -1.95 29.13 11.14
C THR A 935 -2.09 30.23 10.10
N LYS A 936 -2.37 31.45 10.56
CA LYS A 936 -2.43 32.65 9.72
C LYS A 936 -1.13 32.91 8.97
#